data_AF-A0A9E0Y8P3-F1
#
_entry.id   AF-A0A9E0Y8P3-F1
#
_cell.length_a   1.000
_cell.length_b   1.000
_cell.length_c   1.000
_cell.angle_alpha   90.00
_cell.angle_beta   90.00
_cell.angle_gamma   90.00
#
_symmetry.space_group_name_H-M   'P 1'
#
loop_
_entity.id
_entity.type
_entity.pdbx_description
1 polymer ?
#
loop_
_entity_poly.entity_id
_entity_poly.type
_entity_poly.pdbx_seq_one_letter_code
_entity_poly.pdbx_strand_id
1 'polypeptide(L)'
;MRKIVTPGLISLILIPSLLVAGIVNGQTAIRSQNNPRLSQDSAIENPYYVEDLSRSIAEGKIRPTEGLDVEVEKIEDALTAADKDKKGTIIVDRYGAKRQAVLDNLALRLAAGKNTALRGRKLFKVNLAGIVGGAESEADVASRLDAVLKSIESVKGRSIVVVEEVASFSGKNPAFGATVAERLRRALGDGRIQIVSTGTFDDYRQEVLADDLLRSRFGAVDLNAENSEDSFVGDKLSPDLRELLQKDPDQKVKVILQAEDIDNSALRGVLKNNGVIVSDEARSLNMLVLELPVRVAEEVAAAQGANHLSLDRKVHLLGHIETTTGALLVRDKLNTPSLLTPVLTLPILSLLSTNLLDGSGVGIAIVDSSVRDDHRSFIDYSGNKRIVYKVDFSGDDHLTDDEYGHGTHVAALAAGGVGRFADGADWNYLSNYRGIAPNSKIVNVRVLDQNGAGTTANLIRALDWLYTNRTAYNIRVVNMSLGSPAVESWRNDPLCRAVRKLTAAGMVVVAAAGNNGKTANGQKIYGAIHSPGNDPSVITVGAANTFGTDARDDDGIATYSSRGPTRSYWTDDANVRHFDNLIKPDLVAPGNLIIGARAKDSELGTSNPSLTVPNGADDKRKMMYLSGTSMATPIVSGAAALMLQVNPKLTPNMIKVILQYTAQRLGGFNTLEQGAGLLNIEGAIRLAKLVRQDLPNPTPPGTPLLTTNGMPEHTSTIAGTKFQWSGGIFPNYGALTGTELITKYQAFYANGLLVSDGLLVSDGLLVSDGLLVSDGLLVSDGLLVSDGAVLADNANPAGYQTLTRGTLLAPSSLLYSNAATLPDNTPIADGLLVSDGLLVSDGLLVSDNIRSQSNNVLAVGDNTARMR
;
A
#
# COMPACT_ATOMS: atom_id res chain seq x y z
N MET A 1 14.07 28.15 -61.97
CA MET A 1 13.87 26.98 -62.87
C MET A 1 12.60 26.23 -62.44
N ARG A 2 12.01 25.39 -63.30
CA ARG A 2 10.67 24.76 -63.11
C ARG A 2 10.68 23.51 -62.21
N LYS A 3 9.45 23.14 -61.75
CA LYS A 3 8.91 21.80 -61.32
C LYS A 3 8.80 21.55 -59.80
N ILE A 4 7.81 20.81 -59.24
CA ILE A 4 6.39 20.46 -59.56
C ILE A 4 5.82 19.57 -58.39
N VAL A 5 4.53 19.69 -57.95
CA VAL A 5 3.65 18.65 -57.29
C VAL A 5 4.13 17.99 -55.94
N THR A 6 3.35 17.68 -54.86
CA THR A 6 1.96 17.87 -54.34
C THR A 6 1.93 17.63 -52.79
N PRO A 7 0.83 17.91 -52.03
CA PRO A 7 0.79 17.77 -50.56
C PRO A 7 0.26 16.42 -50.01
N GLY A 8 0.58 16.11 -48.74
CA GLY A 8 0.08 15.00 -47.90
C GLY A 8 1.06 14.70 -46.75
N LEU A 9 0.75 13.96 -45.68
CA LEU A 9 -0.54 13.50 -45.10
C LEU A 9 -0.31 13.13 -43.60
N ILE A 10 -1.37 12.89 -42.84
CA ILE A 10 -1.38 12.56 -41.39
C ILE A 10 -0.86 11.14 -41.09
N SER A 11 -0.09 10.94 -39.99
CA SER A 11 -0.14 9.77 -39.07
C SER A 11 0.89 9.97 -37.92
N LEU A 12 0.49 10.15 -36.65
CA LEU A 12 0.02 9.18 -35.62
C LEU A 12 1.15 8.45 -34.86
N ILE A 13 1.13 8.60 -33.53
CA ILE A 13 2.01 7.97 -32.53
C ILE A 13 1.49 6.55 -32.21
N LEU A 14 2.39 5.57 -32.06
CA LEU A 14 2.23 4.46 -31.09
C LEU A 14 3.54 3.66 -30.92
N ILE A 15 3.92 3.45 -29.66
CA ILE A 15 5.02 2.59 -29.19
C ILE A 15 4.38 1.58 -28.17
N PRO A 16 5.05 0.56 -27.62
CA PRO A 16 5.14 -0.79 -28.19
C PRO A 16 4.69 -1.94 -27.24
N SER A 17 5.05 -3.17 -27.63
CA SER A 17 5.45 -4.28 -26.73
C SER A 17 4.38 -5.11 -26.02
N LEU A 18 3.98 -6.20 -26.69
CA LEU A 18 3.83 -7.51 -26.03
C LEU A 18 4.07 -8.67 -27.00
N LEU A 19 5.33 -8.85 -27.41
CA LEU A 19 5.78 -10.06 -28.13
C LEU A 19 7.32 -10.23 -28.03
N VAL A 20 7.79 -10.71 -26.87
CA VAL A 20 9.12 -11.31 -26.74
C VAL A 20 8.94 -12.80 -26.49
N ALA A 21 8.91 -13.55 -27.60
CA ALA A 21 9.05 -15.00 -27.60
C ALA A 21 9.74 -15.46 -28.89
N GLY A 22 11.07 -15.61 -28.83
CA GLY A 22 11.81 -16.55 -29.69
C GLY A 22 12.19 -16.14 -31.10
N ILE A 23 13.29 -15.37 -31.26
CA ILE A 23 14.22 -15.56 -32.39
C ILE A 23 15.67 -15.55 -31.88
N VAL A 24 16.23 -16.74 -31.61
CA VAL A 24 17.65 -17.05 -31.85
C VAL A 24 17.72 -18.48 -32.38
N ASN A 25 18.41 -18.67 -33.52
CA ASN A 25 18.46 -19.93 -34.24
C ASN A 25 19.39 -20.96 -33.57
N GLY A 26 18.93 -22.21 -33.50
CA GLY A 26 19.75 -23.42 -33.28
C GLY A 26 19.29 -24.51 -34.25
N GLN A 27 20.22 -25.09 -35.02
CA GLN A 27 19.88 -25.90 -36.21
C GLN A 27 19.26 -27.27 -35.87
N THR A 28 18.16 -27.62 -36.53
CA THR A 28 18.01 -28.91 -37.25
C THR A 28 16.76 -28.91 -38.13
N ALA A 29 16.93 -29.21 -39.42
CA ALA A 29 15.84 -29.21 -40.39
C ALA A 29 15.41 -30.64 -40.75
N ILE A 30 14.13 -30.99 -40.56
CA ILE A 30 13.51 -32.18 -41.19
C ILE A 30 12.09 -31.88 -41.69
N ARG A 31 11.98 -31.90 -43.03
CA ARG A 31 10.78 -32.19 -43.86
C ARG A 31 9.58 -31.24 -43.85
N SER A 32 9.43 -30.59 -45.01
CA SER A 32 8.18 -30.56 -45.77
C SER A 32 7.33 -31.82 -45.57
N GLN A 33 6.10 -31.64 -45.11
CA GLN A 33 4.98 -32.51 -45.46
C GLN A 33 3.86 -31.64 -46.03
N ASN A 34 3.26 -32.15 -47.11
CA ASN A 34 2.17 -31.56 -47.87
C ASN A 34 1.12 -30.91 -46.96
N ASN A 35 0.76 -29.65 -47.24
CA ASN A 35 -0.40 -29.01 -46.65
C ASN A 35 -1.65 -29.56 -47.37
N PRO A 36 -2.40 -30.53 -46.81
CA PRO A 36 -3.55 -31.09 -47.50
C PRO A 36 -4.67 -30.05 -47.45
N ARG A 37 -5.52 -29.97 -48.49
CA ARG A 37 -6.79 -29.26 -48.35
C ARG A 37 -7.54 -29.89 -47.18
N LEU A 38 -7.74 -29.14 -46.10
CA LEU A 38 -8.48 -29.58 -44.91
C LEU A 38 -9.84 -30.14 -45.33
N SER A 39 -10.00 -31.45 -45.22
CA SER A 39 -11.32 -32.08 -45.31
C SER A 39 -12.11 -31.73 -44.05
N GLN A 40 -13.43 -31.59 -44.17
CA GLN A 40 -14.29 -31.23 -43.04
C GLN A 40 -14.15 -32.20 -41.86
N ASP A 41 -13.89 -33.48 -42.14
CA ASP A 41 -13.75 -34.52 -41.12
C ASP A 41 -12.41 -34.47 -40.36
N SER A 42 -11.37 -33.80 -40.87
CA SER A 42 -10.03 -33.76 -40.24
C SER A 42 -9.70 -32.46 -39.49
N ALA A 43 -10.51 -31.42 -39.65
CA ALA A 43 -10.23 -30.10 -39.07
C ALA A 43 -10.32 -30.07 -37.53
N ILE A 44 -11.27 -30.80 -36.94
CA ILE A 44 -11.45 -30.91 -35.48
C ILE A 44 -10.42 -31.83 -34.81
N GLU A 45 -9.81 -32.75 -35.56
CA GLU A 45 -8.78 -33.65 -35.04
C GLU A 45 -7.39 -33.03 -35.08
N ASN A 46 -7.22 -31.88 -35.73
CA ASN A 46 -5.95 -31.19 -35.86
C ASN A 46 -5.72 -30.19 -34.70
N PRO A 47 -4.82 -30.51 -33.74
CA PRO A 47 -4.57 -29.67 -32.56
C PRO A 47 -3.95 -28.31 -32.90
N TYR A 48 -3.47 -28.11 -34.14
CA TYR A 48 -3.00 -26.79 -34.60
C TYR A 48 -4.14 -25.79 -34.79
N TYR A 49 -5.37 -26.27 -35.09
CA TYR A 49 -6.54 -25.42 -35.35
C TYR A 49 -7.60 -25.49 -34.24
N VAL A 50 -7.79 -26.66 -33.61
CA VAL A 50 -8.80 -26.88 -32.56
C VAL A 50 -8.23 -27.70 -31.41
N GLU A 51 -8.36 -27.21 -30.18
CA GLU A 51 -8.10 -27.99 -28.98
C GLU A 51 -9.41 -28.54 -28.38
N ASP A 52 -9.55 -29.87 -28.31
CA ASP A 52 -10.60 -30.55 -27.53
C ASP A 52 -10.17 -30.57 -26.06
N LEU A 53 -10.68 -29.63 -25.26
CA LEU A 53 -10.29 -29.51 -23.85
C LEU A 53 -10.75 -30.72 -23.02
N SER A 54 -11.77 -31.46 -23.46
CA SER A 54 -12.15 -32.74 -22.83
C SER A 54 -11.09 -33.82 -23.04
N ARG A 55 -10.36 -33.79 -24.17
CA ARG A 55 -9.19 -34.63 -24.41
C ARG A 55 -7.99 -34.18 -23.56
N SER A 56 -7.71 -32.87 -23.50
CA SER A 56 -6.65 -32.32 -22.65
C SER A 56 -6.84 -32.67 -21.15
N ILE A 57 -8.08 -32.77 -20.66
CA ILE A 57 -8.38 -33.28 -19.31
C ILE A 57 -8.06 -34.78 -19.18
N ALA A 58 -8.50 -35.61 -20.13
CA ALA A 58 -8.25 -37.05 -20.10
C ALA A 58 -6.75 -37.41 -20.18
N GLU A 59 -5.96 -36.55 -20.83
CA GLU A 59 -4.49 -36.62 -20.90
C GLU A 59 -3.79 -35.99 -19.68
N GLY A 60 -4.52 -35.45 -18.70
CA GLY A 60 -3.97 -34.86 -17.48
C GLY A 60 -3.27 -33.51 -17.65
N LYS A 61 -3.47 -32.83 -18.80
CA LYS A 61 -2.84 -31.54 -19.11
C LYS A 61 -3.49 -30.36 -18.38
N ILE A 62 -4.79 -30.45 -18.09
CA ILE A 62 -5.56 -29.42 -17.39
C ILE A 62 -5.69 -29.82 -15.90
N ARG A 63 -5.42 -28.88 -15.00
CA ARG A 63 -5.50 -29.07 -13.54
C ARG A 63 -6.52 -28.12 -12.91
N PRO A 64 -7.24 -28.53 -11.86
CA PRO A 64 -8.15 -27.64 -11.15
C PRO A 64 -7.39 -26.47 -10.51
N THR A 65 -8.08 -25.34 -10.35
CA THR A 65 -7.59 -24.18 -9.61
C THR A 65 -8.56 -23.90 -8.48
N GLU A 66 -8.07 -23.94 -7.25
CA GLU A 66 -8.92 -23.78 -6.06
C GLU A 66 -9.55 -22.38 -6.00
N GLY A 67 -10.76 -22.30 -5.43
CA GLY A 67 -11.43 -21.02 -5.16
C GLY A 67 -12.17 -20.37 -6.34
N LEU A 68 -12.31 -21.05 -7.49
CA LEU A 68 -13.07 -20.55 -8.66
C LEU A 68 -14.46 -21.20 -8.82
N ASP A 69 -14.93 -21.94 -7.82
CA ASP A 69 -16.17 -22.72 -7.92
C ASP A 69 -17.42 -21.85 -8.16
N VAL A 70 -17.46 -20.63 -7.63
CA VAL A 70 -18.58 -19.67 -7.79
C VAL A 70 -18.55 -19.02 -9.17
N GLU A 71 -17.38 -18.58 -9.62
CA GLU A 71 -17.17 -17.99 -10.95
C GLU A 71 -17.53 -18.96 -12.07
N VAL A 72 -17.16 -20.23 -11.93
CA VAL A 72 -17.50 -21.26 -12.92
C VAL A 72 -18.99 -21.57 -12.90
N GLU A 73 -19.64 -21.61 -11.73
CA GLU A 73 -21.09 -21.82 -11.60
C GLU A 73 -21.89 -20.72 -12.31
N LYS A 74 -21.51 -19.44 -12.15
CA LYS A 74 -22.09 -18.31 -12.91
C LYS A 74 -22.01 -18.50 -14.42
N ILE A 75 -20.92 -19.09 -14.92
CA ILE A 75 -20.76 -19.36 -16.35
C ILE A 75 -21.61 -20.56 -16.78
N GLU A 76 -21.69 -21.62 -15.96
CA GLU A 76 -22.56 -22.77 -16.23
C GLU A 76 -24.05 -22.34 -16.29
N ASP A 77 -24.48 -21.44 -15.41
CA ASP A 77 -25.83 -20.86 -15.43
C ASP A 77 -26.06 -19.95 -16.64
N ALA A 78 -25.11 -19.05 -16.94
CA ALA A 78 -25.21 -18.18 -18.10
C ALA A 78 -25.21 -18.96 -19.42
N LEU A 79 -24.46 -20.07 -19.52
CA LEU A 79 -24.51 -20.99 -20.65
C LEU A 79 -25.85 -21.72 -20.73
N THR A 80 -26.40 -22.14 -19.58
CA THR A 80 -27.72 -22.81 -19.52
C THR A 80 -28.86 -21.87 -19.91
N ALA A 81 -28.77 -20.58 -19.55
CA ALA A 81 -29.70 -19.54 -19.98
C ALA A 81 -29.52 -19.19 -21.47
N ALA A 82 -28.28 -18.93 -21.90
CA ALA A 82 -27.96 -18.55 -23.28
C ALA A 82 -28.28 -19.65 -24.31
N ASP A 83 -28.28 -20.93 -23.91
CA ASP A 83 -28.70 -22.06 -24.74
C ASP A 83 -30.19 -22.02 -25.12
N LYS A 84 -31.05 -21.46 -24.26
CA LYS A 84 -32.47 -21.25 -24.55
C LYS A 84 -32.65 -20.14 -25.59
N ASP A 85 -31.88 -19.07 -25.45
CA ASP A 85 -31.93 -17.86 -26.29
C ASP A 85 -31.06 -17.94 -27.56
N LYS A 86 -30.27 -19.01 -27.74
CA LYS A 86 -29.22 -19.14 -28.78
C LYS A 86 -28.22 -17.97 -28.82
N LYS A 87 -27.84 -17.51 -27.63
CA LYS A 87 -26.82 -16.49 -27.39
C LYS A 87 -25.47 -17.13 -27.09
N GLY A 88 -24.39 -16.40 -27.33
CA GLY A 88 -23.08 -16.69 -26.74
C GLY A 88 -22.99 -16.14 -25.32
N THR A 89 -21.90 -16.50 -24.63
CA THR A 89 -21.54 -15.99 -23.30
C THR A 89 -20.19 -15.30 -23.37
N ILE A 90 -20.04 -14.12 -22.76
CA ILE A 90 -18.75 -13.44 -22.60
C ILE A 90 -18.35 -13.46 -21.14
N ILE A 91 -17.16 -13.99 -20.88
CA ILE A 91 -16.49 -13.95 -19.58
C ILE A 91 -15.72 -12.63 -19.52
N VAL A 92 -16.22 -11.68 -18.74
CA VAL A 92 -15.57 -10.38 -18.53
C VAL A 92 -14.68 -10.48 -17.31
N ASP A 93 -13.38 -10.32 -17.50
CA ASP A 93 -12.40 -10.26 -16.42
C ASP A 93 -11.69 -8.91 -16.45
N ARG A 94 -12.08 -8.04 -15.52
CA ARG A 94 -11.55 -6.67 -15.35
C ARG A 94 -10.03 -6.63 -15.24
N TYR A 95 -9.39 -7.65 -14.68
CA TYR A 95 -7.93 -7.69 -14.46
C TYR A 95 -7.22 -8.73 -15.33
N GLY A 96 -7.96 -9.57 -16.07
CA GLY A 96 -7.45 -10.57 -17.01
C GLY A 96 -6.76 -11.80 -16.40
N ALA A 97 -6.49 -11.80 -15.10
CA ALA A 97 -5.73 -12.83 -14.40
C ALA A 97 -6.45 -14.19 -14.25
N LYS A 98 -7.79 -14.23 -14.34
CA LYS A 98 -8.60 -15.45 -14.11
C LYS A 98 -9.02 -16.18 -15.38
N ARG A 99 -8.91 -15.56 -16.57
CA ARG A 99 -9.52 -16.03 -17.84
C ARG A 99 -9.26 -17.51 -18.15
N GLN A 100 -7.99 -17.91 -18.26
CA GLN A 100 -7.62 -19.30 -18.58
C GLN A 100 -8.04 -20.26 -17.47
N ALA A 101 -7.75 -19.92 -16.21
CA ALA A 101 -8.07 -20.77 -15.05
C ALA A 101 -9.59 -21.04 -14.94
N VAL A 102 -10.44 -20.06 -15.24
CA VAL A 102 -11.89 -20.24 -15.21
C VAL A 102 -12.39 -21.09 -16.39
N LEU A 103 -11.82 -20.95 -17.59
CA LEU A 103 -12.10 -21.84 -18.72
C LEU A 103 -11.68 -23.30 -18.44
N ASP A 104 -10.52 -23.48 -17.81
CA ASP A 104 -9.99 -24.79 -17.41
C ASP A 104 -10.88 -25.48 -16.37
N ASN A 105 -11.32 -24.75 -15.35
CA ASN A 105 -12.22 -25.28 -14.32
C ASN A 105 -13.64 -25.52 -14.85
N LEU A 106 -14.13 -24.71 -15.80
CA LEU A 106 -15.35 -25.00 -16.55
C LEU A 106 -15.23 -26.31 -17.34
N ALA A 107 -14.12 -26.50 -18.07
CA ALA A 107 -13.88 -27.73 -18.81
C ALA A 107 -13.88 -28.96 -17.88
N LEU A 108 -13.23 -28.87 -16.72
CA LEU A 108 -13.20 -29.91 -15.69
C LEU A 108 -14.60 -30.21 -15.13
N ARG A 109 -15.42 -29.20 -14.84
CA ARG A 109 -16.80 -29.40 -14.36
C ARG A 109 -17.72 -30.03 -15.40
N LEU A 110 -17.59 -29.63 -16.67
CA LEU A 110 -18.31 -30.23 -17.80
C LEU A 110 -17.94 -31.69 -18.00
N ALA A 111 -16.64 -32.02 -17.96
CA ALA A 111 -16.14 -33.39 -18.06
C ALA A 111 -16.60 -34.27 -16.87
N ALA A 112 -16.63 -33.72 -15.66
CA ALA A 112 -17.19 -34.38 -14.48
C ALA A 112 -18.74 -34.49 -14.51
N GLY A 113 -19.41 -33.76 -15.40
CA GLY A 113 -20.86 -33.75 -15.53
C GLY A 113 -21.60 -33.16 -14.33
N LYS A 114 -20.99 -32.21 -13.59
CA LYS A 114 -21.57 -31.61 -12.37
C LYS A 114 -22.90 -30.91 -12.65
N ASN A 115 -22.95 -30.06 -13.68
CA ASN A 115 -24.20 -29.41 -14.10
C ASN A 115 -25.01 -30.35 -15.02
N THR A 116 -26.24 -30.68 -14.62
CA THR A 116 -27.11 -31.62 -15.34
C THR A 116 -27.64 -31.09 -16.68
N ALA A 117 -27.77 -29.76 -16.84
CA ALA A 117 -28.25 -29.12 -18.07
C ALA A 117 -27.17 -29.02 -19.16
N LEU A 118 -25.89 -29.03 -18.76
CA LEU A 118 -24.72 -29.01 -19.66
C LEU A 118 -24.06 -30.39 -19.84
N ARG A 119 -24.60 -31.44 -19.20
CA ARG A 119 -24.04 -32.79 -19.21
C ARG A 119 -23.88 -33.33 -20.64
N GLY A 120 -22.65 -33.75 -20.97
CA GLY A 120 -22.31 -34.30 -22.29
C GLY A 120 -22.00 -33.27 -23.37
N ARG A 121 -21.98 -31.97 -23.05
CA ARG A 121 -21.38 -30.95 -23.93
C ARG A 121 -19.86 -31.04 -23.88
N LYS A 122 -19.22 -30.71 -25.01
CA LYS A 122 -17.76 -30.60 -25.14
C LYS A 122 -17.34 -29.16 -25.36
N LEU A 123 -16.15 -28.80 -24.86
CA LEU A 123 -15.57 -27.48 -24.99
C LEU A 123 -14.39 -27.52 -25.97
N PHE A 124 -14.52 -26.83 -27.10
CA PHE A 124 -13.52 -26.79 -28.17
C PHE A 124 -12.94 -25.37 -28.28
N LYS A 125 -11.65 -25.21 -28.05
CA LYS A 125 -10.93 -23.93 -28.17
C LYS A 125 -10.38 -23.78 -29.59
N VAL A 126 -10.73 -22.69 -30.26
CA VAL A 126 -10.31 -22.43 -31.65
C VAL A 126 -9.05 -21.58 -31.68
N ASN A 127 -7.98 -22.11 -32.27
CA ASN A 127 -6.71 -21.41 -32.41
C ASN A 127 -6.74 -20.49 -33.65
N LEU A 128 -7.27 -19.27 -33.49
CA LEU A 128 -7.33 -18.28 -34.57
C LEU A 128 -5.94 -17.91 -35.12
N ALA A 129 -4.92 -17.84 -34.25
CA ALA A 129 -3.54 -17.58 -34.67
C ALA A 129 -2.98 -18.70 -35.55
N GLY A 130 -3.32 -19.96 -35.26
CA GLY A 130 -2.98 -21.11 -36.13
C GLY A 130 -3.74 -21.09 -37.46
N ILE A 131 -5.02 -20.67 -37.46
CA ILE A 131 -5.83 -20.57 -38.69
C ILE A 131 -5.28 -19.49 -39.66
N VAL A 132 -4.84 -18.35 -39.13
CA VAL A 132 -4.17 -17.28 -39.91
C VAL A 132 -2.72 -17.65 -40.25
N GLY A 133 -2.01 -18.30 -39.32
CA GLY A 133 -0.61 -18.69 -39.43
C GLY A 133 -0.35 -19.70 -40.55
N GLY A 134 0.22 -19.23 -41.65
CA GLY A 134 0.50 -20.05 -42.84
C GLY A 134 -0.68 -20.19 -43.79
N ALA A 135 -1.62 -19.23 -43.78
CA ALA A 135 -2.61 -19.07 -44.85
C ALA A 135 -2.03 -18.25 -46.03
N GLU A 136 -2.34 -18.66 -47.26
CA GLU A 136 -1.80 -18.02 -48.47
C GLU A 136 -2.63 -16.81 -48.93
N SER A 137 -3.86 -16.67 -48.44
CA SER A 137 -4.77 -15.56 -48.75
C SER A 137 -5.92 -15.44 -47.73
N GLU A 138 -6.65 -14.33 -47.73
CA GLU A 138 -7.86 -14.19 -46.90
C GLU A 138 -8.94 -15.24 -47.24
N ALA A 139 -9.03 -15.67 -48.51
CA ALA A 139 -9.95 -16.73 -48.94
C ALA A 139 -9.56 -18.10 -48.35
N ASP A 140 -8.27 -18.35 -48.16
CA ASP A 140 -7.75 -19.53 -47.47
C ASP A 140 -8.07 -19.46 -45.96
N VAL A 141 -7.83 -18.32 -45.30
CA VAL A 141 -8.24 -18.08 -43.89
C VAL A 141 -9.74 -18.34 -43.71
N ALA A 142 -10.59 -17.78 -44.58
CA ALA A 142 -12.03 -17.99 -44.54
C ALA A 142 -12.40 -19.47 -44.71
N SER A 143 -11.80 -20.16 -45.69
CA SER A 143 -12.06 -21.58 -45.94
C SER A 143 -11.61 -22.48 -44.78
N ARG A 144 -10.49 -22.16 -44.13
CA ARG A 144 -10.00 -22.89 -42.95
C ARG A 144 -10.93 -22.71 -41.75
N LEU A 145 -11.33 -21.46 -41.46
CA LEU A 145 -12.27 -21.16 -40.38
C LEU A 145 -13.65 -21.78 -40.62
N ASP A 146 -14.18 -21.70 -41.86
CA ASP A 146 -15.44 -22.35 -42.23
C ASP A 146 -15.38 -23.88 -42.11
N ALA A 147 -14.23 -24.51 -42.40
CA ALA A 147 -14.03 -25.94 -42.20
C ALA A 147 -13.98 -26.31 -40.70
N VAL A 148 -13.24 -25.55 -39.89
CA VAL A 148 -13.17 -25.72 -38.43
C VAL A 148 -14.56 -25.61 -37.80
N LEU A 149 -15.31 -24.55 -38.07
CA LEU A 149 -16.62 -24.33 -37.44
C LEU A 149 -17.63 -25.42 -37.85
N LYS A 150 -17.65 -25.86 -39.12
CA LYS A 150 -18.49 -26.98 -39.57
C LYS A 150 -18.10 -28.32 -38.94
N SER A 151 -16.80 -28.57 -38.77
CA SER A 151 -16.33 -29.80 -38.13
C SER A 151 -16.80 -29.88 -36.66
N ILE A 152 -16.82 -28.76 -35.94
CA ILE A 152 -17.35 -28.67 -34.57
C ILE A 152 -18.89 -28.75 -34.54
N GLU A 153 -19.59 -28.21 -35.54
CA GLU A 153 -21.05 -28.36 -35.72
C GLU A 153 -21.46 -29.83 -35.98
N SER A 154 -20.57 -30.64 -36.56
CA SER A 154 -20.83 -32.06 -36.86
C SER A 154 -20.84 -33.00 -35.65
N VAL A 155 -20.28 -32.56 -34.51
CA VAL A 155 -20.20 -33.35 -33.28
C VAL A 155 -21.59 -33.50 -32.67
N LYS A 156 -22.05 -34.75 -32.51
CA LYS A 156 -23.35 -35.06 -31.89
C LYS A 156 -23.28 -34.82 -30.38
N GLY A 157 -24.13 -33.92 -29.89
CA GLY A 157 -24.11 -33.41 -28.52
C GLY A 157 -23.54 -32.00 -28.50
N ARG A 158 -24.35 -31.00 -28.11
CA ARG A 158 -24.10 -29.58 -28.36
C ARG A 158 -22.68 -29.13 -27.96
N SER A 159 -21.87 -28.79 -28.96
CA SER A 159 -20.53 -28.22 -28.80
C SER A 159 -20.58 -26.79 -28.26
N ILE A 160 -19.69 -26.47 -27.33
CA ILE A 160 -19.37 -25.09 -26.91
C ILE A 160 -18.01 -24.72 -27.51
N VAL A 161 -17.92 -23.58 -28.17
CA VAL A 161 -16.73 -23.09 -28.86
C VAL A 161 -16.13 -21.91 -28.09
N VAL A 162 -14.85 -22.02 -27.70
CA VAL A 162 -14.11 -20.94 -27.05
C VAL A 162 -13.34 -20.14 -28.08
N VAL A 163 -13.58 -18.83 -28.10
CA VAL A 163 -12.84 -17.82 -28.87
C VAL A 163 -12.30 -16.80 -27.88
N GLU A 164 -11.02 -16.91 -27.53
CA GLU A 164 -10.50 -16.31 -26.29
C GLU A 164 -10.58 -14.79 -26.24
N GLU A 165 -10.47 -14.10 -27.37
CA GLU A 165 -10.53 -12.64 -27.43
C GLU A 165 -11.81 -12.15 -28.10
N VAL A 166 -12.64 -11.41 -27.37
CA VAL A 166 -13.86 -10.78 -27.91
C VAL A 166 -13.56 -9.80 -29.04
N ALA A 167 -12.37 -9.18 -29.04
CA ALA A 167 -11.88 -8.35 -30.14
C ALA A 167 -11.79 -9.11 -31.47
N SER A 168 -11.79 -10.45 -31.49
CA SER A 168 -11.83 -11.26 -32.73
C SER A 168 -13.14 -11.08 -33.52
N PHE A 169 -14.20 -10.61 -32.87
CA PHE A 169 -15.49 -10.30 -33.50
C PHE A 169 -15.52 -8.88 -34.11
N SER A 170 -14.42 -8.13 -33.99
CA SER A 170 -14.28 -6.77 -34.51
C SER A 170 -13.54 -6.76 -35.84
N GLY A 171 -14.16 -6.21 -36.89
CA GLY A 171 -13.51 -6.08 -38.20
C GLY A 171 -12.34 -5.09 -38.24
N LYS A 172 -12.11 -4.36 -37.14
CA LYS A 172 -10.96 -3.45 -36.96
C LYS A 172 -9.76 -4.12 -36.29
N ASN A 173 -9.87 -5.37 -35.85
CA ASN A 173 -8.80 -6.07 -35.15
C ASN A 173 -7.59 -6.27 -36.08
N PRO A 174 -6.40 -5.70 -35.75
CA PRO A 174 -5.23 -5.76 -36.62
C PRO A 174 -4.57 -7.15 -36.70
N ALA A 175 -4.88 -8.07 -35.78
CA ALA A 175 -4.30 -9.42 -35.75
C ALA A 175 -5.09 -10.43 -36.62
N PHE A 176 -6.41 -10.26 -36.76
CA PHE A 176 -7.30 -11.24 -37.43
C PHE A 176 -8.11 -10.67 -38.61
N GLY A 177 -8.36 -9.35 -38.65
CA GLY A 177 -9.01 -8.67 -39.77
C GLY A 177 -10.51 -8.94 -39.95
N ALA A 178 -11.09 -8.22 -40.91
CA ALA A 178 -12.53 -8.22 -41.19
C ALA A 178 -13.11 -9.60 -41.59
N THR A 179 -12.34 -10.39 -42.33
CA THR A 179 -12.76 -11.70 -42.86
C THR A 179 -13.00 -12.73 -41.74
N VAL A 180 -12.17 -12.74 -40.68
CA VAL A 180 -12.39 -13.58 -39.49
C VAL A 180 -13.60 -13.08 -38.69
N ALA A 181 -13.68 -11.76 -38.45
CA ALA A 181 -14.80 -11.16 -37.72
C ALA A 181 -16.16 -11.44 -38.39
N GLU A 182 -16.27 -11.35 -39.72
CA GLU A 182 -17.50 -11.66 -40.45
C GLU A 182 -17.97 -13.11 -40.20
N ARG A 183 -17.05 -14.08 -40.27
CA ARG A 183 -17.37 -15.50 -40.06
C ARG A 183 -17.76 -15.80 -38.61
N LEU A 184 -17.05 -15.24 -37.64
CA LEU A 184 -17.37 -15.41 -36.21
C LEU A 184 -18.72 -14.78 -35.86
N ARG A 185 -19.00 -13.57 -36.37
CA ARG A 185 -20.30 -12.90 -36.21
C ARG A 185 -21.44 -13.67 -36.88
N ARG A 186 -21.20 -14.29 -38.04
CA ARG A 186 -22.17 -15.18 -38.70
C ARG A 186 -22.42 -16.45 -37.89
N ALA A 187 -21.38 -17.09 -37.36
CA ALA A 187 -21.52 -18.30 -36.55
C ALA A 187 -22.28 -18.05 -35.24
N LEU A 188 -21.98 -16.92 -34.57
CA LEU A 188 -22.77 -16.38 -33.45
C LEU A 188 -24.22 -16.09 -33.90
N GLY A 189 -24.39 -15.50 -35.08
CA GLY A 189 -25.67 -15.16 -35.69
C GLY A 189 -26.57 -16.36 -35.98
N ASP A 190 -26.02 -17.44 -36.54
CA ASP A 190 -26.73 -18.65 -36.90
C ASP A 190 -27.19 -19.46 -35.67
N GLY A 191 -26.55 -19.28 -34.51
CA GLY A 191 -27.00 -19.82 -33.22
C GLY A 191 -27.04 -21.34 -33.14
N ARG A 192 -26.21 -22.03 -33.95
CA ARG A 192 -26.12 -23.50 -34.01
C ARG A 192 -25.03 -24.07 -33.11
N ILE A 193 -23.97 -23.30 -32.91
CA ILE A 193 -22.91 -23.53 -31.93
C ILE A 193 -23.02 -22.48 -30.83
N GLN A 194 -22.75 -22.87 -29.59
CA GLN A 194 -22.72 -21.94 -28.47
C GLN A 194 -21.30 -21.40 -28.32
N ILE A 195 -21.13 -20.08 -28.32
CA ILE A 195 -19.81 -19.44 -28.25
C ILE A 195 -19.56 -18.92 -26.85
N VAL A 196 -18.40 -19.24 -26.28
CA VAL A 196 -17.80 -18.55 -25.13
C VAL A 196 -16.68 -17.66 -25.63
N SER A 197 -16.66 -16.41 -25.21
CA SER A 197 -15.54 -15.49 -25.45
C SER A 197 -15.05 -14.86 -24.16
N THR A 198 -13.83 -14.31 -24.13
CA THR A 198 -13.31 -13.59 -22.97
C THR A 198 -12.80 -12.20 -23.34
N GLY A 199 -12.65 -11.32 -22.36
CA GLY A 199 -12.11 -9.97 -22.56
C GLY A 199 -11.91 -9.21 -21.26
N THR A 200 -11.26 -8.06 -21.33
CA THR A 200 -11.34 -7.04 -20.26
C THR A 200 -12.73 -6.42 -20.21
N PHE A 201 -12.99 -5.65 -19.15
CA PHE A 201 -14.16 -4.78 -19.10
C PHE A 201 -14.15 -3.72 -20.21
N ASP A 202 -12.97 -3.22 -20.59
CA ASP A 202 -12.83 -2.22 -21.66
C ASP A 202 -13.06 -2.85 -23.05
N ASP A 203 -12.56 -4.05 -23.33
CA ASP A 203 -12.84 -4.79 -24.56
C ASP A 203 -14.35 -5.06 -24.70
N TYR A 204 -15.01 -5.48 -23.61
CA TYR A 204 -16.45 -5.67 -23.58
C TYR A 204 -17.21 -4.36 -23.85
N ARG A 205 -16.77 -3.25 -23.26
CA ARG A 205 -17.40 -1.94 -23.50
C ARG A 205 -17.20 -1.46 -24.94
N GLN A 206 -15.99 -1.55 -25.48
CA GLN A 206 -15.65 -0.97 -26.78
C GLN A 206 -16.10 -1.84 -27.96
N GLU A 207 -16.06 -3.16 -27.83
CA GLU A 207 -16.38 -4.07 -28.94
C GLU A 207 -17.81 -4.63 -28.86
N VAL A 208 -18.36 -4.86 -27.65
CA VAL A 208 -19.69 -5.49 -27.50
C VAL A 208 -20.78 -4.48 -27.24
N LEU A 209 -20.63 -3.58 -26.26
CA LEU A 209 -21.68 -2.61 -25.95
C LEU A 209 -21.87 -1.56 -27.04
N ALA A 210 -20.83 -1.29 -27.84
CA ALA A 210 -20.88 -0.39 -28.99
C ALA A 210 -21.47 -1.02 -30.27
N ASP A 211 -21.76 -2.33 -30.28
CA ASP A 211 -22.21 -3.07 -31.46
C ASP A 211 -23.56 -3.75 -31.20
N ASP A 212 -24.60 -3.33 -31.90
CA ASP A 212 -25.98 -3.82 -31.69
C ASP A 212 -26.14 -5.34 -31.93
N LEU A 213 -25.35 -5.94 -32.82
CA LEU A 213 -25.39 -7.38 -33.04
C LEU A 213 -24.73 -8.11 -31.87
N LEU A 214 -23.54 -7.69 -31.45
CA LEU A 214 -22.84 -8.36 -30.36
C LEU A 214 -23.58 -8.17 -29.02
N ARG A 215 -24.06 -6.95 -28.74
CA ARG A 215 -24.90 -6.62 -27.58
C ARG A 215 -26.20 -7.42 -27.48
N SER A 216 -26.80 -7.78 -28.61
CA SER A 216 -28.04 -8.59 -28.64
C SER A 216 -27.78 -10.11 -28.64
N ARG A 217 -26.59 -10.55 -29.06
CA ARG A 217 -26.24 -11.97 -29.23
C ARG A 217 -25.31 -12.55 -28.18
N PHE A 218 -24.73 -11.73 -27.30
CA PHE A 218 -23.96 -12.18 -26.14
C PHE A 218 -24.64 -11.82 -24.82
N GLY A 219 -24.66 -12.75 -23.87
CA GLY A 219 -24.84 -12.46 -22.45
C GLY A 219 -23.49 -12.33 -21.76
N ALA A 220 -23.32 -11.35 -20.86
CA ALA A 220 -22.07 -11.15 -20.14
C ALA A 220 -22.10 -11.79 -18.74
N VAL A 221 -20.98 -12.38 -18.34
CA VAL A 221 -20.68 -12.83 -16.98
C VAL A 221 -19.43 -12.08 -16.54
N ASP A 222 -19.60 -11.05 -15.71
CA ASP A 222 -18.45 -10.39 -15.07
C ASP A 222 -18.00 -11.25 -13.88
N LEU A 223 -16.78 -11.77 -13.96
CA LEU A 223 -16.14 -12.54 -12.89
C LEU A 223 -15.85 -11.69 -11.64
N ASN A 224 -15.99 -10.38 -11.76
CA ASN A 224 -15.80 -9.38 -10.72
C ASN A 224 -17.14 -8.73 -10.31
N ALA A 225 -18.27 -9.16 -10.88
CA ALA A 225 -19.58 -8.81 -10.33
C ALA A 225 -19.80 -9.57 -9.03
N GLU A 226 -19.95 -8.81 -7.95
CA GLU A 226 -20.23 -9.30 -6.60
C GLU A 226 -21.52 -10.12 -6.57
N ASN A 227 -21.58 -11.12 -5.67
CA ASN A 227 -22.81 -11.90 -5.48
C ASN A 227 -23.89 -11.04 -4.81
N SER A 228 -25.13 -11.22 -5.25
CA SER A 228 -26.29 -10.44 -4.83
C SER A 228 -26.84 -10.85 -3.45
N GLU A 229 -25.99 -10.93 -2.42
CA GLU A 229 -26.40 -11.12 -1.02
C GLU A 229 -25.78 -10.12 -0.03
N ASP A 230 -25.02 -9.12 -0.50
CA ASP A 230 -24.59 -7.98 0.34
C ASP A 230 -25.73 -6.99 0.59
N SER A 231 -26.74 -7.43 1.36
CA SER A 231 -27.69 -6.51 1.98
C SER A 231 -26.94 -5.63 3.00
N PHE A 232 -27.12 -4.31 2.91
CA PHE A 232 -26.44 -3.32 3.74
C PHE A 232 -26.48 -3.67 5.25
N VAL A 233 -25.30 -3.90 5.84
CA VAL A 233 -25.14 -4.13 7.30
C VAL A 233 -24.70 -2.83 7.97
N GLY A 234 -25.65 -2.15 8.61
CA GLY A 234 -25.37 -0.92 9.34
C GLY A 234 -26.64 -0.16 9.71
N ASP A 235 -26.44 1.05 10.19
CA ASP A 235 -27.52 2.00 10.44
C ASP A 235 -27.82 2.81 9.17
N LYS A 236 -29.08 2.82 8.73
CA LYS A 236 -29.46 3.45 7.46
C LYS A 236 -29.47 4.98 7.50
N LEU A 237 -29.37 5.59 8.68
CA LEU A 237 -29.26 7.03 8.87
C LEU A 237 -27.89 7.42 9.42
N SER A 238 -27.33 8.52 8.93
CA SER A 238 -26.14 9.12 9.52
C SER A 238 -26.44 9.77 10.89
N PRO A 239 -25.49 9.74 11.86
CA PRO A 239 -25.74 10.23 13.22
C PRO A 239 -26.14 11.71 13.31
N ASP A 240 -25.57 12.56 12.46
CA ASP A 240 -25.88 13.98 12.32
C ASP A 240 -27.32 14.22 11.82
N LEU A 241 -27.81 13.41 10.89
CA LEU A 241 -29.19 13.47 10.41
C LEU A 241 -30.20 13.03 11.49
N ARG A 242 -29.80 12.07 12.36
CA ARG A 242 -30.58 11.68 13.54
C ARG A 242 -30.58 12.76 14.64
N GLU A 243 -29.49 13.47 14.86
CA GLU A 243 -29.46 14.60 15.79
C GLU A 243 -30.39 15.72 15.32
N LEU A 244 -30.36 16.06 14.03
CA LEU A 244 -31.31 17.02 13.44
C LEU A 244 -32.76 16.57 13.60
N LEU A 245 -33.05 15.28 13.45
CA LEU A 245 -34.41 14.73 13.63
C LEU A 245 -34.96 14.95 15.04
N GLN A 246 -34.09 14.99 16.05
CA GLN A 246 -34.49 15.28 17.44
C GLN A 246 -34.60 16.78 17.74
N LYS A 247 -34.02 17.63 16.89
CA LYS A 247 -33.79 19.06 17.17
C LYS A 247 -34.69 20.00 16.36
N ASP A 248 -34.84 19.74 15.07
CA ASP A 248 -35.73 20.48 14.16
C ASP A 248 -36.24 19.54 13.04
N PRO A 249 -37.32 18.79 13.28
CA PRO A 249 -37.88 17.86 12.30
C PRO A 249 -38.44 18.53 11.05
N ASP A 250 -38.80 19.81 11.12
CA ASP A 250 -39.43 20.56 10.03
C ASP A 250 -38.43 21.28 9.13
N GLN A 251 -37.18 21.42 9.58
CA GLN A 251 -36.07 21.91 8.76
C GLN A 251 -35.97 21.12 7.45
N LYS A 252 -35.85 21.83 6.33
CA LYS A 252 -35.44 21.22 5.06
C LYS A 252 -33.93 21.10 4.99
N VAL A 253 -33.46 19.91 4.60
CA VAL A 253 -32.05 19.58 4.43
C VAL A 253 -31.82 18.94 3.06
N LYS A 254 -30.62 19.16 2.51
CA LYS A 254 -30.13 18.43 1.34
C LYS A 254 -29.36 17.21 1.86
N VAL A 255 -29.60 16.05 1.25
CA VAL A 255 -29.10 14.74 1.69
C VAL A 255 -28.65 13.92 0.49
N ILE A 256 -27.74 12.97 0.72
CA ILE A 256 -27.29 11.99 -0.25
C ILE A 256 -27.83 10.63 0.18
N LEU A 257 -28.65 10.03 -0.68
CA LEU A 257 -29.17 8.68 -0.56
C LEU A 257 -28.33 7.74 -1.42
N GLN A 258 -27.76 6.72 -0.79
CA GLN A 258 -27.19 5.55 -1.47
C GLN A 258 -28.28 4.48 -1.59
N ALA A 259 -28.46 3.93 -2.79
CA ALA A 259 -29.46 2.93 -3.09
C ALA A 259 -28.83 1.67 -3.72
N GLU A 260 -29.56 0.56 -3.67
CA GLU A 260 -29.27 -0.66 -4.41
C GLU A 260 -29.51 -0.44 -5.91
N ASP A 261 -30.66 0.14 -6.24
CA ASP A 261 -31.04 0.68 -7.54
C ASP A 261 -31.79 2.01 -7.34
N ILE A 262 -31.32 3.08 -7.98
CA ILE A 262 -31.94 4.40 -7.89
C ILE A 262 -33.25 4.52 -8.66
N ASP A 263 -33.50 3.66 -9.65
CA ASP A 263 -34.74 3.65 -10.43
C ASP A 263 -35.78 2.66 -9.87
N ASN A 264 -35.50 2.05 -8.70
CA ASN A 264 -36.42 1.19 -7.96
C ASN A 264 -37.77 1.90 -7.72
N SER A 265 -38.86 1.28 -8.20
CA SER A 265 -40.19 1.89 -8.19
C SER A 265 -40.78 2.08 -6.79
N ALA A 266 -40.42 1.24 -5.82
CA ALA A 266 -40.86 1.39 -4.43
C ALA A 266 -40.17 2.58 -3.79
N LEU A 267 -38.85 2.70 -3.96
CA LEU A 267 -38.05 3.83 -3.49
C LEU A 267 -38.55 5.16 -4.08
N ARG A 268 -38.69 5.24 -5.42
CA ARG A 268 -39.22 6.42 -6.12
C ARG A 268 -40.65 6.76 -5.67
N GLY A 269 -41.45 5.75 -5.28
CA GLY A 269 -42.78 5.93 -4.69
C GLY A 269 -42.73 6.63 -3.32
N VAL A 270 -41.88 6.18 -2.40
CA VAL A 270 -41.70 6.80 -1.07
C VAL A 270 -41.22 8.25 -1.18
N LEU A 271 -40.23 8.51 -2.05
CA LEU A 271 -39.73 9.86 -2.32
C LEU A 271 -40.86 10.79 -2.80
N LYS A 272 -41.65 10.34 -3.78
CA LYS A 272 -42.75 11.13 -4.35
C LYS A 272 -43.88 11.39 -3.36
N ASN A 273 -44.30 10.38 -2.60
CA ASN A 273 -45.43 10.49 -1.65
C ASN A 273 -45.13 11.49 -0.52
N ASN A 274 -43.87 11.62 -0.13
CA ASN A 274 -43.44 12.54 0.92
C ASN A 274 -42.97 13.92 0.41
N GLY A 275 -43.15 14.20 -0.88
CA GLY A 275 -42.75 15.49 -1.46
C GLY A 275 -41.25 15.74 -1.46
N VAL A 276 -40.43 14.67 -1.46
CA VAL A 276 -38.97 14.75 -1.56
C VAL A 276 -38.58 15.17 -2.97
N ILE A 277 -37.73 16.18 -3.08
CA ILE A 277 -37.22 16.68 -4.36
C ILE A 277 -35.93 15.94 -4.67
N VAL A 278 -35.83 15.28 -5.83
CA VAL A 278 -34.54 14.79 -6.34
C VAL A 278 -33.83 15.98 -6.98
N SER A 279 -32.73 16.43 -6.38
CA SER A 279 -31.94 17.58 -6.84
C SER A 279 -30.90 17.19 -7.89
N ASP A 280 -30.33 15.98 -7.80
CA ASP A 280 -29.28 15.48 -8.70
C ASP A 280 -29.18 13.93 -8.64
N GLU A 281 -28.54 13.30 -9.63
CA GLU A 281 -28.44 11.84 -9.75
C GLU A 281 -27.03 11.35 -10.18
N ALA A 282 -26.34 10.60 -9.33
CA ALA A 282 -25.08 9.94 -9.66
C ALA A 282 -25.34 8.49 -10.11
N ARG A 283 -25.86 8.33 -11.34
CA ARG A 283 -26.37 7.05 -11.87
C ARG A 283 -25.35 5.91 -11.89
N SER A 284 -24.06 6.20 -12.07
CA SER A 284 -22.99 5.19 -12.06
C SER A 284 -22.56 4.72 -10.66
N LEU A 285 -23.10 5.32 -9.60
CA LEU A 285 -22.78 5.04 -8.20
C LEU A 285 -24.01 4.61 -7.39
N ASN A 286 -25.19 4.51 -8.04
CA ASN A 286 -26.50 4.32 -7.43
C ASN A 286 -26.77 5.29 -6.26
N MET A 287 -26.48 6.58 -6.47
CA MET A 287 -26.78 7.64 -5.48
C MET A 287 -27.72 8.71 -6.03
N LEU A 288 -28.64 9.16 -5.19
CA LEU A 288 -29.51 10.31 -5.44
C LEU A 288 -29.17 11.43 -4.46
N VAL A 289 -29.13 12.67 -4.95
CA VAL A 289 -29.09 13.85 -4.09
C VAL A 289 -30.51 14.37 -3.94
N LEU A 290 -30.99 14.47 -2.71
CA LEU A 290 -32.37 14.77 -2.37
C LEU A 290 -32.47 16.03 -1.50
N GLU A 291 -33.60 16.73 -1.56
CA GLU A 291 -34.00 17.75 -0.58
C GLU A 291 -35.29 17.30 0.11
N LEU A 292 -35.24 17.14 1.44
CA LEU A 292 -36.37 16.67 2.25
C LEU A 292 -36.48 17.40 3.60
N PRO A 293 -37.69 17.51 4.20
CA PRO A 293 -37.84 17.84 5.62
C PRO A 293 -37.27 16.71 6.48
N VAL A 294 -36.49 17.03 7.52
CA VAL A 294 -35.75 16.01 8.31
C VAL A 294 -36.67 14.92 8.87
N ARG A 295 -37.90 15.24 9.27
CA ARG A 295 -38.93 14.27 9.74
C ARG A 295 -39.22 13.10 8.79
N VAL A 296 -38.89 13.23 7.51
CA VAL A 296 -39.10 12.20 6.47
C VAL A 296 -37.88 11.27 6.34
N ALA A 297 -36.74 11.61 6.93
CA ALA A 297 -35.49 10.88 6.74
C ALA A 297 -35.58 9.40 7.15
N GLU A 298 -36.29 9.07 8.24
CA GLU A 298 -36.52 7.69 8.66
C GLU A 298 -37.35 6.89 7.65
N GLU A 299 -38.38 7.48 7.05
CA GLU A 299 -39.23 6.80 6.06
C GLU A 299 -38.49 6.58 4.73
N VAL A 300 -37.69 7.55 4.29
CA VAL A 300 -36.82 7.41 3.09
C VAL A 300 -35.72 6.37 3.32
N ALA A 301 -35.10 6.35 4.50
CA ALA A 301 -34.10 5.35 4.85
C ALA A 301 -34.70 3.93 5.00
N ALA A 302 -35.93 3.81 5.48
CA ALA A 302 -36.65 2.54 5.61
C ALA A 302 -37.13 1.96 4.25
N ALA A 303 -37.13 2.75 3.18
CA ALA A 303 -37.60 2.31 1.86
C ALA A 303 -36.84 1.09 1.32
N GLN A 304 -37.55 0.22 0.60
CA GLN A 304 -36.93 -0.93 -0.06
C GLN A 304 -35.99 -0.46 -1.18
N GLY A 305 -34.75 -0.97 -1.18
CA GLY A 305 -33.68 -0.51 -2.07
C GLY A 305 -32.91 0.72 -1.58
N ALA A 306 -33.26 1.33 -0.43
CA ALA A 306 -32.42 2.34 0.23
C ALA A 306 -31.36 1.67 1.11
N ASN A 307 -30.09 2.04 0.94
CA ASN A 307 -28.96 1.50 1.70
C ASN A 307 -28.55 2.45 2.83
N HIS A 308 -28.23 3.71 2.55
CA HIS A 308 -27.83 4.68 3.56
C HIS A 308 -28.17 6.12 3.16
N LEU A 309 -28.65 6.92 4.12
CA LEU A 309 -29.06 8.32 3.94
C LEU A 309 -28.23 9.23 4.86
N SER A 310 -27.60 10.25 4.27
CA SER A 310 -26.66 11.15 4.96
C SER A 310 -26.81 12.61 4.52
N LEU A 311 -26.38 13.60 5.31
CA LEU A 311 -26.44 15.01 4.91
C LEU A 311 -25.52 15.33 3.72
N ASP A 312 -25.96 16.21 2.82
CA ASP A 312 -25.14 16.80 1.77
C ASP A 312 -24.25 17.91 2.39
N ARG A 313 -23.07 17.49 2.86
CA ARG A 313 -22.16 18.34 3.62
C ARG A 313 -21.43 19.31 2.68
N LYS A 314 -21.37 20.58 3.06
CA LYS A 314 -20.61 21.60 2.33
C LYS A 314 -19.11 21.28 2.42
N VAL A 315 -18.47 21.10 1.27
CA VAL A 315 -17.02 20.96 1.18
C VAL A 315 -16.37 22.34 1.25
N HIS A 316 -15.37 22.50 2.11
CA HIS A 316 -14.60 23.73 2.28
C HIS A 316 -13.21 23.65 1.62
N LEU A 317 -12.60 24.81 1.35
CA LEU A 317 -11.23 24.91 0.83
C LEU A 317 -10.21 24.51 1.92
N LEU A 318 -9.58 23.33 1.79
CA LEU A 318 -8.61 22.82 2.78
C LEU A 318 -7.21 23.40 2.64
N GLY A 319 -6.90 24.46 3.39
CA GLY A 319 -5.50 24.89 3.57
C GLY A 319 -4.85 24.41 4.88
N HIS A 320 -5.62 24.31 5.96
CA HIS A 320 -5.09 24.38 7.31
C HIS A 320 -4.69 23.03 7.93
N ILE A 321 -3.83 22.26 7.25
CA ILE A 321 -3.24 21.02 7.80
C ILE A 321 -2.64 21.21 9.20
N GLU A 322 -2.24 22.44 9.53
CA GLU A 322 -1.68 22.84 10.81
C GLU A 322 -2.71 22.96 11.95
N THR A 323 -3.94 23.36 11.62
CA THR A 323 -5.06 23.39 12.57
C THR A 323 -5.52 21.96 12.82
N THR A 324 -5.83 21.23 11.74
CA THR A 324 -6.33 19.85 11.79
C THR A 324 -5.36 18.88 12.49
N THR A 325 -4.04 19.12 12.45
CA THR A 325 -3.02 18.27 13.14
C THR A 325 -2.58 18.78 14.52
N GLY A 326 -2.97 19.99 14.91
CA GLY A 326 -2.50 20.65 16.13
C GLY A 326 -1.13 21.32 16.03
N ALA A 327 -0.50 21.39 14.83
CA ALA A 327 0.76 22.12 14.62
C ALA A 327 0.65 23.63 14.91
N LEU A 328 -0.55 24.23 14.74
CA LEU A 328 -0.77 25.64 15.12
C LEU A 328 -0.63 25.85 16.64
N LEU A 329 -1.20 24.95 17.44
CA LEU A 329 -1.20 25.05 18.91
C LEU A 329 0.21 25.02 19.51
N VAL A 330 1.15 24.29 18.92
CA VAL A 330 2.54 24.21 19.42
C VAL A 330 3.39 25.42 19.01
N ARG A 331 2.95 26.20 18.02
CA ARG A 331 3.61 27.44 17.60
C ARG A 331 3.20 28.62 18.46
N ASP A 332 1.92 28.72 18.79
CA ASP A 332 1.40 29.85 19.57
C ASP A 332 1.65 29.68 21.09
N LYS A 333 1.66 28.45 21.61
CA LYS A 333 1.86 28.16 23.05
C LYS A 333 3.29 28.37 23.58
N LEU A 334 4.16 29.07 22.86
CA LEU A 334 5.46 29.51 23.41
C LEU A 334 5.36 30.83 24.20
N ASN A 335 4.16 31.43 24.26
CA ASN A 335 3.81 32.54 25.16
C ASN A 335 2.67 32.16 26.12
N THR A 336 2.97 31.58 27.29
CA THR A 336 2.22 31.88 28.53
C THR A 336 3.13 31.70 29.74
N PRO A 337 3.09 32.66 30.68
CA PRO A 337 2.67 32.30 32.03
C PRO A 337 1.27 32.82 32.36
N SER A 338 0.59 32.07 33.20
CA SER A 338 -0.58 32.40 34.03
C SER A 338 -0.90 33.88 34.27
N LEU A 339 -2.21 34.19 34.23
CA LEU A 339 -2.89 35.40 34.71
C LEU A 339 -2.65 36.70 33.92
N LEU A 340 -3.56 37.01 32.99
CA LEU A 340 -4.31 38.29 32.89
C LEU A 340 -5.35 38.22 31.74
N THR A 341 -6.39 39.05 31.83
CA THR A 341 -7.64 39.01 31.03
C THR A 341 -7.54 39.69 29.64
N PRO A 342 -8.52 39.51 28.72
CA PRO A 342 -8.32 39.72 27.28
C PRO A 342 -8.42 41.19 26.85
N VAL A 343 -7.28 41.84 26.58
CA VAL A 343 -7.22 43.21 26.04
C VAL A 343 -6.06 43.36 25.04
N LEU A 344 -6.37 43.94 23.87
CA LEU A 344 -5.48 44.45 22.80
C LEU A 344 -4.80 43.44 21.85
N THR A 345 -5.45 43.29 20.69
CA THR A 345 -4.85 42.94 19.39
C THR A 345 -3.87 44.03 18.91
N LEU A 346 -2.56 43.83 19.08
CA LEU A 346 -1.51 44.60 18.38
C LEU A 346 -0.37 43.69 17.89
N PRO A 347 0.18 43.90 16.68
CA PRO A 347 1.16 43.00 16.06
C PRO A 347 2.58 43.10 16.65
N ILE A 348 2.79 43.92 17.67
CA ILE A 348 4.12 44.35 18.13
C ILE A 348 4.80 43.32 19.04
N LEU A 349 4.04 42.49 19.77
CA LEU A 349 4.62 41.46 20.67
C LEU A 349 5.29 40.29 19.92
N SER A 350 5.14 40.19 18.59
CA SER A 350 5.82 39.19 17.77
C SER A 350 7.33 39.43 17.62
N LEU A 351 7.80 40.68 17.80
CA LEU A 351 9.18 41.06 17.43
C LEU A 351 10.29 40.49 18.33
N LEU A 352 9.97 39.86 19.47
CA LEU A 352 10.96 39.39 20.44
C LEU A 352 10.92 37.88 20.76
N SER A 353 10.08 37.08 20.08
CA SER A 353 10.12 35.62 20.27
C SER A 353 11.27 34.98 19.49
N THR A 354 12.27 34.48 20.22
CA THR A 354 13.34 33.60 19.69
C THR A 354 12.92 32.13 19.63
N ASN A 355 11.68 31.81 20.02
CA ASN A 355 11.18 30.45 20.16
C ASN A 355 9.93 30.27 19.28
N LEU A 356 10.12 29.94 17.99
CA LEU A 356 9.05 29.49 17.10
C LEU A 356 9.35 28.03 16.68
N LEU A 357 8.33 27.16 16.73
CA LEU A 357 8.45 25.78 16.25
C LEU A 357 8.07 25.67 14.78
N ASP A 358 9.11 25.65 13.95
CA ASP A 358 9.02 25.76 12.50
C ASP A 358 9.95 24.76 11.76
N GLY A 359 10.68 23.90 12.48
CA GLY A 359 11.66 22.97 11.92
C GLY A 359 13.05 23.58 11.71
N SER A 360 13.31 24.78 12.23
CA SER A 360 14.63 25.41 12.17
C SER A 360 15.74 24.44 12.60
N GLY A 361 16.81 24.38 11.80
CA GLY A 361 17.98 23.56 12.11
C GLY A 361 17.81 22.06 11.84
N VAL A 362 16.73 21.63 11.17
CA VAL A 362 16.51 20.24 10.75
C VAL A 362 16.48 20.14 9.22
N GLY A 363 17.19 19.15 8.66
CA GLY A 363 17.13 18.80 7.24
C GLY A 363 16.16 17.64 6.98
N ILE A 364 15.24 17.85 6.02
CA ILE A 364 14.31 16.85 5.51
C ILE A 364 14.72 16.51 4.07
N ALA A 365 15.04 15.24 3.81
CA ALA A 365 15.20 14.74 2.45
C ALA A 365 13.83 14.35 1.87
N ILE A 366 13.53 14.84 0.66
CA ILE A 366 12.34 14.50 -0.11
C ILE A 366 12.80 13.58 -1.25
N VAL A 367 12.47 12.29 -1.14
CA VAL A 367 12.83 11.24 -2.11
C VAL A 367 11.63 11.02 -3.03
N ASP A 368 11.64 11.66 -4.20
CA ASP A 368 10.45 11.82 -5.05
C ASP A 368 10.81 12.17 -6.52
N SER A 369 9.94 12.90 -7.21
CA SER A 369 9.98 13.34 -8.62
C SER A 369 10.69 14.68 -8.86
N SER A 370 11.48 15.16 -7.88
CA SER A 370 12.08 16.50 -7.78
C SER A 370 11.26 17.51 -6.96
N VAL A 371 11.83 18.69 -6.72
CA VAL A 371 11.18 19.83 -6.07
C VAL A 371 11.52 21.11 -6.84
N ARG A 372 10.48 21.76 -7.36
CA ARG A 372 10.58 23.06 -8.03
C ARG A 372 11.04 24.13 -7.05
N ASP A 373 12.13 24.84 -7.38
CA ASP A 373 12.84 25.65 -6.39
C ASP A 373 12.61 27.17 -6.43
N ASP A 374 11.88 27.67 -7.43
CA ASP A 374 11.47 29.08 -7.53
C ASP A 374 10.04 29.33 -6.99
N HIS A 375 9.34 28.27 -6.61
CA HIS A 375 8.03 28.36 -5.96
C HIS A 375 8.18 29.02 -4.58
N ARG A 376 7.35 30.03 -4.29
CA ARG A 376 7.46 30.88 -3.10
C ARG A 376 7.45 30.09 -1.79
N SER A 377 6.73 28.97 -1.76
CA SER A 377 6.72 28.02 -0.62
C SER A 377 8.09 27.54 -0.17
N PHE A 378 9.16 27.65 -0.97
CA PHE A 378 10.51 27.15 -0.62
C PHE A 378 11.56 28.23 -0.47
N ILE A 379 11.14 29.50 -0.40
CA ILE A 379 12.02 30.64 -0.16
C ILE A 379 12.02 30.97 1.34
N ASP A 380 13.16 31.41 1.87
CA ASP A 380 13.29 31.89 3.25
C ASP A 380 13.02 33.40 3.37
N TYR A 381 13.05 33.90 4.61
CA TYR A 381 12.83 35.31 4.95
C TYR A 381 13.90 36.28 4.42
N SER A 382 15.05 35.78 3.95
CA SER A 382 16.12 36.57 3.30
C SER A 382 16.10 36.44 1.78
N GLY A 383 15.12 35.73 1.20
CA GLY A 383 15.04 35.47 -0.24
C GLY A 383 15.87 34.28 -0.72
N ASN A 384 16.51 33.52 0.16
CA ASN A 384 17.30 32.35 -0.23
C ASN A 384 16.41 31.13 -0.46
N LYS A 385 16.86 30.21 -1.31
CA LYS A 385 16.23 28.88 -1.47
C LYS A 385 16.48 28.03 -0.22
N ARG A 386 15.43 27.45 0.36
CA ARG A 386 15.52 26.45 1.45
C ARG A 386 15.78 25.03 0.96
N ILE A 387 15.71 24.81 -0.35
CA ILE A 387 16.26 23.63 -1.02
C ILE A 387 17.78 23.81 -1.06
N VAL A 388 18.48 23.20 -0.11
CA VAL A 388 19.93 23.41 0.13
C VAL A 388 20.80 22.47 -0.70
N TYR A 389 20.23 21.42 -1.26
CA TYR A 389 20.91 20.51 -2.17
C TYR A 389 19.90 19.83 -3.11
N LYS A 390 20.35 19.45 -4.31
CA LYS A 390 19.62 18.65 -5.29
C LYS A 390 20.52 17.53 -5.80
N VAL A 391 19.97 16.33 -5.97
CA VAL A 391 20.67 15.19 -6.55
C VAL A 391 19.73 14.35 -7.40
N ASP A 392 20.23 13.83 -8.52
CA ASP A 392 19.46 13.02 -9.45
C ASP A 392 19.87 11.55 -9.44
N PHE A 393 18.86 10.70 -9.52
CA PHE A 393 18.99 9.27 -9.74
C PHE A 393 18.02 8.74 -10.81
N SER A 394 17.09 9.53 -11.38
CA SER A 394 16.16 9.03 -12.42
C SER A 394 16.90 8.63 -13.70
N GLY A 395 17.93 9.41 -14.07
CA GLY A 395 18.76 9.20 -15.27
C GLY A 395 18.49 10.18 -16.41
N ASP A 396 17.71 11.23 -16.15
CA ASP A 396 17.58 12.42 -16.99
C ASP A 396 18.35 13.61 -16.37
N ASP A 397 18.44 14.74 -17.09
CA ASP A 397 19.21 15.93 -16.66
C ASP A 397 18.34 17.02 -15.99
N HIS A 398 17.07 16.73 -15.65
CA HIS A 398 16.05 17.75 -15.36
C HIS A 398 15.82 17.99 -13.85
N LEU A 399 16.86 18.45 -13.14
CA LEU A 399 16.81 18.74 -11.69
C LEU A 399 16.16 20.08 -11.29
N THR A 400 15.94 21.01 -12.22
CA THR A 400 15.41 22.35 -11.87
C THR A 400 13.90 22.37 -11.69
N ASP A 401 13.21 21.66 -12.57
CA ASP A 401 11.77 21.66 -12.71
C ASP A 401 11.22 20.28 -12.35
N ASP A 402 10.19 20.26 -11.50
CA ASP A 402 9.46 19.04 -11.15
C ASP A 402 8.39 18.81 -12.21
N GLU A 403 8.79 18.08 -13.26
CA GLU A 403 7.98 17.83 -14.46
C GLU A 403 6.74 16.98 -14.17
N TYR A 404 6.79 16.12 -13.14
CA TYR A 404 5.64 15.33 -12.74
C TYR A 404 4.71 16.13 -11.80
N GLY A 405 5.30 16.87 -10.85
CA GLY A 405 4.65 17.82 -9.94
C GLY A 405 4.36 17.29 -8.54
N HIS A 406 4.63 16.01 -8.28
CA HIS A 406 4.29 15.34 -7.02
C HIS A 406 5.24 15.73 -5.89
N GLY A 407 6.56 15.74 -6.15
CA GLY A 407 7.57 16.03 -5.12
C GLY A 407 7.51 17.48 -4.62
N THR A 408 7.13 18.42 -5.49
CA THR A 408 6.82 19.82 -5.14
C THR A 408 5.64 19.92 -4.17
N HIS A 409 4.58 19.14 -4.39
CA HIS A 409 3.43 19.10 -3.48
C HIS A 409 3.84 18.49 -2.13
N VAL A 410 4.49 17.33 -2.15
CA VAL A 410 5.00 16.62 -0.97
C VAL A 410 5.92 17.51 -0.12
N ALA A 411 6.89 18.19 -0.75
CA ALA A 411 7.80 19.10 -0.08
C ALA A 411 7.07 20.29 0.57
N ALA A 412 5.99 20.78 -0.04
CA ALA A 412 5.18 21.87 0.53
C ALA A 412 4.40 21.44 1.77
N LEU A 413 3.88 20.20 1.82
CA LEU A 413 3.20 19.70 3.02
C LEU A 413 4.19 19.49 4.19
N ALA A 414 5.39 18.99 3.89
CA ALA A 414 6.44 18.79 4.89
C ALA A 414 6.99 20.12 5.42
N ALA A 415 7.39 21.02 4.52
CA ALA A 415 8.21 22.18 4.84
C ALA A 415 7.90 23.43 3.99
N GLY A 416 6.73 23.52 3.36
CA GLY A 416 6.27 24.73 2.67
C GLY A 416 6.11 25.90 3.65
N GLY A 417 6.65 27.05 3.31
CA GLY A 417 6.73 28.22 4.19
C GLY A 417 6.56 29.51 3.41
N VAL A 418 6.07 30.54 4.09
CA VAL A 418 5.76 31.84 3.46
C VAL A 418 6.91 32.84 3.47
N GLY A 419 7.93 32.59 4.30
CA GLY A 419 8.91 33.61 4.70
C GLY A 419 8.29 34.67 5.62
N ARG A 420 8.97 34.97 6.73
CA ARG A 420 8.62 36.16 7.53
C ARG A 420 8.99 37.38 6.66
N PHE A 421 8.05 38.30 6.43
CA PHE A 421 8.25 39.50 5.57
C PHE A 421 8.32 39.26 4.04
N ALA A 422 7.68 38.21 3.51
CA ALA A 422 7.30 38.23 2.09
C ALA A 422 6.35 39.41 1.79
N ASP A 423 6.08 39.71 0.52
CA ASP A 423 5.14 40.77 0.18
C ASP A 423 3.73 40.45 0.74
N GLY A 424 2.91 41.48 0.92
CA GLY A 424 1.59 41.31 1.56
C GLY A 424 0.67 40.33 0.81
N ALA A 425 0.89 40.11 -0.49
CA ALA A 425 0.12 39.17 -1.30
C ALA A 425 0.67 37.73 -1.22
N ASP A 426 1.99 37.55 -1.07
CA ASP A 426 2.61 36.27 -0.72
C ASP A 426 2.14 35.80 0.67
N TRP A 427 2.21 36.66 1.70
CA TRP A 427 1.81 36.30 3.06
C TRP A 427 0.31 35.93 3.14
N ASN A 428 -0.58 36.83 2.71
CA ASN A 428 -2.03 36.63 2.81
C ASN A 428 -2.54 35.39 2.05
N TYR A 429 -1.82 34.98 1.02
CA TYR A 429 -2.15 33.81 0.21
C TYR A 429 -1.55 32.53 0.81
N LEU A 430 -0.22 32.49 0.95
CA LEU A 430 0.51 31.26 1.28
C LEU A 430 0.36 30.88 2.77
N SER A 431 -0.01 31.80 3.66
CA SER A 431 -0.13 31.51 5.10
C SER A 431 -1.19 30.44 5.39
N ASN A 432 -2.17 30.34 4.50
CA ASN A 432 -3.26 29.39 4.59
C ASN A 432 -2.84 27.98 4.17
N TYR A 433 -1.71 27.84 3.48
CA TYR A 433 -1.21 26.60 2.85
C TYR A 433 0.20 26.22 3.36
N ARG A 434 0.48 26.54 4.64
CA ARG A 434 1.80 26.35 5.25
C ARG A 434 2.00 24.89 5.67
N GLY A 435 3.19 24.37 5.35
CA GLY A 435 3.65 23.04 5.75
C GLY A 435 3.92 22.92 7.24
N ILE A 436 4.10 21.69 7.73
CA ILE A 436 4.26 21.42 9.17
C ILE A 436 5.60 21.95 9.71
N ALA A 437 6.69 21.89 8.93
CA ALA A 437 8.02 22.35 9.33
C ALA A 437 8.55 23.44 8.36
N PRO A 438 7.90 24.63 8.31
CA PRO A 438 8.05 25.64 7.25
C PRO A 438 9.42 26.33 7.18
N ASN A 439 10.34 26.03 8.09
CA ASN A 439 11.72 26.51 8.12
C ASN A 439 12.76 25.37 8.16
N SER A 440 12.34 24.12 7.96
CA SER A 440 13.31 23.05 7.69
C SER A 440 14.06 23.31 6.38
N LYS A 441 15.30 22.82 6.33
CA LYS A 441 16.07 22.71 5.09
C LYS A 441 15.57 21.52 4.29
N ILE A 442 15.48 21.66 2.98
CA ILE A 442 15.01 20.62 2.07
C ILE A 442 16.20 20.10 1.28
N VAL A 443 16.37 18.79 1.24
CA VAL A 443 17.29 18.09 0.32
C VAL A 443 16.43 17.40 -0.73
N ASN A 444 16.52 17.87 -1.97
CA ASN A 444 15.77 17.30 -3.09
C ASN A 444 16.52 16.08 -3.65
N VAL A 445 15.85 14.92 -3.69
CA VAL A 445 16.41 13.66 -4.16
C VAL A 445 15.47 13.09 -5.23
N ARG A 446 15.76 13.39 -6.51
CA ARG A 446 14.98 12.89 -7.65
C ARG A 446 15.29 11.42 -7.88
N VAL A 447 14.27 10.57 -7.84
CA VAL A 447 14.34 9.11 -8.08
C VAL A 447 13.24 8.62 -9.03
N LEU A 448 12.22 9.45 -9.24
CA LEU A 448 11.17 9.26 -10.24
C LEU A 448 11.44 10.15 -11.46
N ASP A 449 11.07 9.67 -12.63
CA ASP A 449 11.10 10.40 -13.89
C ASP A 449 9.93 11.39 -14.03
N GLN A 450 9.88 12.08 -15.17
CA GLN A 450 8.80 12.97 -15.60
C GLN A 450 7.38 12.37 -15.57
N ASN A 451 7.24 11.03 -15.58
CA ASN A 451 5.97 10.31 -15.53
C ASN A 451 5.62 9.84 -14.11
N GLY A 452 6.47 10.11 -13.11
CA GLY A 452 6.34 9.59 -11.76
C GLY A 452 6.79 8.13 -11.60
N ALA A 453 7.51 7.57 -12.59
CA ALA A 453 8.01 6.19 -12.56
C ALA A 453 9.48 6.13 -12.12
N GLY A 454 9.86 5.09 -11.39
CA GLY A 454 11.23 4.92 -10.91
C GLY A 454 11.59 3.46 -10.65
N THR A 455 12.87 3.19 -10.41
CA THR A 455 13.37 1.82 -10.18
C THR A 455 13.87 1.64 -8.74
N THR A 456 13.70 0.42 -8.22
CA THR A 456 14.28 -0.01 -6.93
C THR A 456 15.78 0.27 -6.87
N ALA A 457 16.51 0.07 -7.97
CA ALA A 457 17.94 0.35 -8.03
C ALA A 457 18.27 1.84 -7.84
N ASN A 458 17.55 2.75 -8.51
CA ASN A 458 17.72 4.19 -8.34
C ASN A 458 17.39 4.63 -6.91
N LEU A 459 16.35 4.04 -6.32
CA LEU A 459 15.99 4.30 -4.93
C LEU A 459 17.07 3.82 -3.95
N ILE A 460 17.67 2.64 -4.14
CA ILE A 460 18.80 2.16 -3.32
C ILE A 460 20.01 3.10 -3.44
N ARG A 461 20.39 3.54 -4.66
CA ARG A 461 21.48 4.52 -4.86
C ARG A 461 21.21 5.83 -4.13
N ALA A 462 19.97 6.30 -4.15
CA ALA A 462 19.55 7.50 -3.44
C ALA A 462 19.63 7.36 -1.91
N LEU A 463 19.20 6.21 -1.37
CA LEU A 463 19.30 5.94 0.08
C LEU A 463 20.76 5.80 0.53
N ASP A 464 21.64 5.18 -0.26
CA ASP A 464 23.08 5.11 0.04
C ASP A 464 23.77 6.48 -0.02
N TRP A 465 23.40 7.31 -1.01
CA TRP A 465 23.84 8.71 -1.06
C TRP A 465 23.37 9.49 0.17
N LEU A 466 22.11 9.31 0.61
CA LEU A 466 21.58 9.92 1.83
C LEU A 466 22.35 9.46 3.06
N TYR A 467 22.65 8.17 3.20
CA TYR A 467 23.48 7.65 4.28
C TYR A 467 24.84 8.33 4.32
N THR A 468 25.51 8.44 3.18
CA THR A 468 26.84 9.07 3.06
C THR A 468 26.81 10.57 3.35
N ASN A 469 25.77 11.29 2.90
CA ASN A 469 25.71 12.75 2.95
C ASN A 469 24.92 13.33 4.14
N ARG A 470 24.34 12.47 5.01
CA ARG A 470 23.49 12.86 6.14
C ARG A 470 24.08 13.96 7.02
N THR A 471 25.37 13.89 7.33
CA THR A 471 26.06 14.86 8.20
C THR A 471 26.26 16.20 7.49
N ALA A 472 26.62 16.18 6.20
CA ALA A 472 26.95 17.38 5.43
C ALA A 472 25.74 18.33 5.27
N TYR A 473 24.54 17.77 5.06
CA TYR A 473 23.30 18.54 4.91
C TYR A 473 22.40 18.51 6.15
N ASN A 474 22.87 17.91 7.26
CA ASN A 474 22.12 17.68 8.49
C ASN A 474 20.74 17.03 8.23
N ILE A 475 20.75 15.97 7.42
CA ILE A 475 19.57 15.18 7.10
C ILE A 475 19.20 14.36 8.33
N ARG A 476 18.05 14.66 8.93
CA ARG A 476 17.54 13.95 10.11
C ARG A 476 16.20 13.26 9.84
N VAL A 477 15.48 13.67 8.80
CA VAL A 477 14.23 13.05 8.36
C VAL A 477 14.33 12.71 6.87
N VAL A 478 13.84 11.54 6.48
CA VAL A 478 13.76 11.09 5.09
C VAL A 478 12.30 10.76 4.78
N ASN A 479 11.70 11.51 3.86
CA ASN A 479 10.33 11.34 3.41
C ASN A 479 10.29 10.50 2.13
N MET A 480 9.61 9.36 2.19
CA MET A 480 9.38 8.46 1.06
C MET A 480 7.88 8.39 0.75
N SER A 481 7.41 9.35 -0.06
CA SER A 481 6.02 9.45 -0.53
C SER A 481 5.72 8.53 -1.73
N LEU A 482 6.48 7.45 -1.84
CA LEU A 482 6.49 6.46 -2.92
C LEU A 482 6.73 5.08 -2.34
N GLY A 483 6.51 4.03 -3.14
CA GLY A 483 6.82 2.66 -2.76
C GLY A 483 6.45 1.64 -3.83
N SER A 484 7.00 0.45 -3.71
CA SER A 484 6.73 -0.70 -4.60
C SER A 484 5.82 -1.73 -3.90
N PRO A 485 5.21 -2.68 -4.64
CA PRO A 485 4.56 -3.84 -4.03
C PRO A 485 5.53 -4.58 -3.09
N ALA A 486 5.07 -4.88 -1.86
CA ALA A 486 5.85 -5.63 -0.87
C ALA A 486 5.74 -7.14 -1.12
N VAL A 487 6.55 -7.66 -2.04
CA VAL A 487 6.56 -9.09 -2.40
C VAL A 487 7.44 -9.89 -1.43
N GLU A 488 8.71 -9.49 -1.32
CA GLU A 488 9.70 -10.15 -0.46
C GLU A 488 9.55 -9.70 1.00
N SER A 489 9.84 -10.61 1.94
CA SER A 489 9.85 -10.31 3.37
C SER A 489 10.68 -9.06 3.66
N TRP A 490 10.24 -8.21 4.59
CA TRP A 490 10.99 -7.01 4.99
C TRP A 490 12.43 -7.34 5.41
N ARG A 491 12.70 -8.57 5.88
CA ARG A 491 14.03 -9.06 6.22
C ARG A 491 14.99 -9.01 5.02
N ASN A 492 14.48 -9.40 3.85
CA ASN A 492 15.24 -9.67 2.63
C ASN A 492 15.13 -8.53 1.61
N ASP A 493 13.96 -7.89 1.54
CA ASP A 493 13.67 -6.78 0.62
C ASP A 493 14.77 -5.70 0.69
N PRO A 494 15.41 -5.36 -0.45
CA PRO A 494 16.59 -4.50 -0.45
C PRO A 494 16.28 -3.04 -0.11
N LEU A 495 15.05 -2.56 -0.32
CA LEU A 495 14.61 -1.24 0.16
C LEU A 495 14.41 -1.25 1.67
N CYS A 496 13.75 -2.27 2.21
CA CYS A 496 13.59 -2.46 3.65
C CYS A 496 14.95 -2.50 4.38
N ARG A 497 15.91 -3.25 3.82
CA ARG A 497 17.29 -3.29 4.33
C ARG A 497 17.98 -1.92 4.25
N ALA A 498 17.83 -1.20 3.15
CA ALA A 498 18.41 0.14 2.99
C ALA A 498 17.81 1.14 4.00
N VAL A 499 16.48 1.25 4.11
CA VAL A 499 15.85 2.17 5.08
C VAL A 499 16.19 1.81 6.53
N ARG A 500 16.30 0.52 6.86
CA ARG A 500 16.72 0.06 8.20
C ARG A 500 18.13 0.53 8.54
N LYS A 501 19.06 0.52 7.58
CA LYS A 501 20.42 1.07 7.72
C LYS A 501 20.40 2.59 7.96
N LEU A 502 19.49 3.32 7.30
CA LEU A 502 19.29 4.76 7.53
C LEU A 502 18.70 5.04 8.92
N THR A 503 17.68 4.26 9.35
CA THR A 503 17.09 4.37 10.68
C THR A 503 18.09 4.05 11.79
N ALA A 504 18.87 2.97 11.63
CA ALA A 504 19.94 2.61 12.57
C ALA A 504 21.02 3.71 12.70
N ALA A 505 21.25 4.48 11.64
CA ALA A 505 22.15 5.64 11.62
C ALA A 505 21.56 6.93 12.22
N GLY A 506 20.36 6.87 12.83
CA GLY A 506 19.74 7.99 13.55
C GLY A 506 18.91 8.94 12.69
N MET A 507 18.57 8.57 11.45
CA MET A 507 17.62 9.30 10.61
C MET A 507 16.20 8.76 10.78
N VAL A 508 15.20 9.64 10.82
CA VAL A 508 13.79 9.25 10.86
C VAL A 508 13.30 8.98 9.44
N VAL A 509 13.13 7.71 9.07
CA VAL A 509 12.52 7.36 7.78
C VAL A 509 11.01 7.25 7.93
N VAL A 510 10.28 7.99 7.09
CA VAL A 510 8.81 8.06 7.06
C VAL A 510 8.34 7.64 5.68
N ALA A 511 7.51 6.61 5.60
CA ALA A 511 7.13 5.95 4.35
C ALA A 511 5.60 5.88 4.19
N ALA A 512 5.12 6.06 2.96
CA ALA A 512 3.72 5.90 2.62
C ALA A 512 3.27 4.44 2.77
N ALA A 513 2.07 4.21 3.31
CA ALA A 513 1.52 2.85 3.44
C ALA A 513 1.15 2.22 2.08
N GLY A 514 0.89 3.04 1.05
CA GLY A 514 0.35 2.61 -0.25
C GLY A 514 -1.11 3.05 -0.45
N ASN A 515 -1.57 3.05 -1.71
CA ASN A 515 -2.90 3.55 -2.09
C ASN A 515 -3.85 2.43 -2.57
N ASN A 516 -3.57 1.19 -2.16
CA ASN A 516 -4.24 -0.03 -2.59
C ASN A 516 -5.22 -0.55 -1.53
N GLY A 517 -5.81 0.35 -0.75
CA GLY A 517 -6.70 0.03 0.37
C GLY A 517 -8.10 -0.45 -0.01
N LYS A 518 -8.51 -0.34 -1.28
CA LYS A 518 -9.82 -0.81 -1.75
C LYS A 518 -9.78 -1.37 -3.17
N THR A 519 -10.73 -2.23 -3.50
CA THR A 519 -11.02 -2.64 -4.87
C THR A 519 -11.66 -1.47 -5.66
N ALA A 520 -11.71 -1.58 -6.99
CA ALA A 520 -12.42 -0.61 -7.84
C ALA A 520 -13.92 -0.48 -7.51
N ASN A 521 -14.47 -1.54 -6.93
CA ASN A 521 -15.85 -1.71 -6.45
C ASN A 521 -16.06 -1.23 -5.00
N GLY A 522 -15.01 -0.78 -4.30
CA GLY A 522 -15.12 -0.12 -2.99
C GLY A 522 -14.85 -1.01 -1.77
N GLN A 523 -14.79 -2.33 -1.95
CA GLN A 523 -14.48 -3.28 -0.87
C GLN A 523 -13.09 -3.04 -0.28
N LYS A 524 -12.94 -3.15 1.05
CA LYS A 524 -11.66 -2.95 1.74
C LYS A 524 -10.67 -4.07 1.40
N ILE A 525 -9.46 -3.71 0.97
CA ILE A 525 -8.33 -4.62 0.81
C ILE A 525 -7.44 -4.54 2.06
N TYR A 526 -7.17 -5.70 2.65
CA TYR A 526 -6.17 -5.89 3.71
C TYR A 526 -4.95 -6.60 3.14
N GLY A 527 -3.76 -6.32 3.68
CA GLY A 527 -2.52 -6.93 3.20
C GLY A 527 -1.75 -6.11 2.14
N ALA A 528 -2.13 -4.85 1.92
CA ALA A 528 -1.67 -4.05 0.78
C ALA A 528 -0.59 -3.01 1.14
N ILE A 529 0.14 -3.21 2.25
CA ILE A 529 1.20 -2.30 2.68
C ILE A 529 2.39 -2.39 1.72
N HIS A 530 2.82 -1.26 1.17
CA HIS A 530 3.93 -1.20 0.20
C HIS A 530 5.31 -1.27 0.87
N SER A 531 6.32 -1.63 0.08
CA SER A 531 7.73 -1.48 0.44
C SER A 531 8.20 -0.05 0.13
N PRO A 532 8.97 0.62 1.01
CA PRO A 532 9.57 0.10 2.25
C PRO A 532 8.69 0.22 3.52
N GLY A 533 7.42 0.60 3.38
CA GLY A 533 6.47 0.73 4.49
C GLY A 533 6.13 -0.56 5.25
N ASN A 534 6.54 -1.73 4.76
CA ASN A 534 6.47 -3.01 5.47
C ASN A 534 7.62 -3.22 6.48
N ASP A 535 8.68 -2.40 6.47
CA ASP A 535 9.78 -2.52 7.44
C ASP A 535 9.37 -2.09 8.88
N PRO A 536 9.77 -2.82 9.93
CA PRO A 536 9.51 -2.44 11.33
C PRO A 536 10.09 -1.09 11.76
N SER A 537 11.26 -0.71 11.23
CA SER A 537 12.02 0.46 11.71
C SER A 537 11.48 1.79 11.18
N VAL A 538 10.83 1.79 10.01
CA VAL A 538 10.24 3.01 9.44
C VAL A 538 8.92 3.38 10.10
N ILE A 539 8.55 4.66 10.00
CA ILE A 539 7.23 5.16 10.35
C ILE A 539 6.34 5.07 9.11
N THR A 540 5.43 4.10 9.09
CA THR A 540 4.51 3.86 7.96
C THR A 540 3.22 4.63 8.18
N VAL A 541 2.84 5.46 7.20
CA VAL A 541 1.76 6.42 7.33
C VAL A 541 0.61 6.10 6.38
N GLY A 542 -0.56 5.80 6.96
CA GLY A 542 -1.82 5.74 6.22
C GLY A 542 -2.48 7.11 6.08
N ALA A 543 -3.50 7.21 5.22
CA ALA A 543 -4.22 8.44 4.93
C ALA A 543 -5.57 8.49 5.65
N ALA A 544 -5.81 9.58 6.37
CA ALA A 544 -7.12 9.96 6.86
C ALA A 544 -7.82 10.91 5.87
N ASN A 545 -9.15 10.83 5.83
CA ASN A 545 -10.02 11.80 5.20
C ASN A 545 -10.68 12.64 6.29
N THR A 546 -10.36 13.93 6.31
CA THR A 546 -10.89 14.92 7.28
C THR A 546 -12.06 15.71 6.71
N PHE A 547 -12.66 15.25 5.60
CA PHE A 547 -13.89 15.75 4.96
C PHE A 547 -13.97 17.25 4.61
N GLY A 548 -12.89 18.02 4.77
CA GLY A 548 -12.92 19.48 4.59
C GLY A 548 -13.01 20.27 5.89
N THR A 549 -13.02 19.61 7.05
CA THR A 549 -13.33 20.22 8.35
C THR A 549 -12.10 20.31 9.26
N ASP A 550 -12.19 21.18 10.27
CA ASP A 550 -11.31 21.17 11.43
C ASP A 550 -11.87 20.28 12.56
N ALA A 551 -13.09 19.76 12.40
CA ALA A 551 -13.67 18.77 13.31
C ALA A 551 -12.84 17.47 13.27
N ARG A 552 -12.98 16.64 14.31
CA ARG A 552 -12.13 15.44 14.51
C ARG A 552 -12.90 14.19 14.93
N ASP A 553 -14.22 14.30 14.92
CA ASP A 553 -15.22 13.28 15.22
C ASP A 553 -15.94 12.79 13.95
N ASP A 554 -15.86 13.55 12.85
CA ASP A 554 -16.17 13.14 11.48
C ASP A 554 -14.96 12.53 10.73
N ASP A 555 -13.74 12.69 11.25
CA ASP A 555 -12.50 12.11 10.71
C ASP A 555 -12.59 10.58 10.49
N GLY A 556 -12.26 10.14 9.27
CA GLY A 556 -12.24 8.71 8.92
C GLY A 556 -10.99 8.27 8.15
N ILE A 557 -10.81 6.97 7.96
CA ILE A 557 -9.74 6.44 7.11
C ILE A 557 -10.09 6.62 5.64
N ALA A 558 -9.18 7.20 4.86
CA ALA A 558 -9.37 7.40 3.44
C ALA A 558 -9.50 6.04 2.75
N THR A 559 -10.49 5.89 1.85
CA THR A 559 -10.86 4.57 1.31
C THR A 559 -9.70 3.87 0.57
N TYR A 560 -8.85 4.64 -0.11
CA TYR A 560 -7.64 4.16 -0.79
C TYR A 560 -6.45 3.85 0.14
N SER A 561 -6.44 4.28 1.40
CA SER A 561 -5.29 4.05 2.29
C SER A 561 -5.05 2.55 2.47
N SER A 562 -3.86 2.06 2.10
CA SER A 562 -3.49 0.66 2.29
C SER A 562 -3.58 0.24 3.75
N ARG A 563 -4.00 -1.02 3.95
CA ARG A 563 -4.30 -1.61 5.26
C ARG A 563 -3.40 -2.82 5.50
N GLY A 564 -3.02 -3.03 6.76
CA GLY A 564 -2.25 -4.18 7.21
C GLY A 564 -3.02 -5.51 7.14
N PRO A 565 -2.46 -6.61 7.70
CA PRO A 565 -1.07 -6.69 8.16
C PRO A 565 -0.11 -6.63 6.97
N THR A 566 1.20 -6.70 7.17
CA THR A 566 2.11 -6.93 6.03
C THR A 566 1.92 -8.35 5.47
N ARG A 567 1.96 -8.50 4.14
CA ARG A 567 1.81 -9.79 3.43
C ARG A 567 2.97 -10.13 2.50
N SER A 568 4.07 -9.38 2.62
CA SER A 568 5.39 -9.82 2.19
C SER A 568 5.75 -11.15 2.86
N TYR A 569 6.53 -11.99 2.17
CA TYR A 569 6.88 -13.34 2.64
C TYR A 569 8.29 -13.76 2.21
N TRP A 570 8.81 -14.79 2.87
CA TRP A 570 9.94 -15.58 2.39
C TRP A 570 9.53 -17.05 2.23
N THR A 571 10.35 -17.84 1.54
CA THR A 571 10.10 -19.27 1.31
C THR A 571 11.26 -20.07 1.87
N ASP A 572 10.97 -21.12 2.63
CA ASP A 572 11.99 -22.02 3.19
C ASP A 572 12.41 -23.13 2.22
N ASP A 573 13.42 -23.92 2.61
CA ASP A 573 13.93 -25.06 1.83
C ASP A 573 12.88 -26.15 1.58
N ALA A 574 11.79 -26.16 2.36
CA ALA A 574 10.64 -27.06 2.18
C ALA A 574 9.57 -26.47 1.24
N ASN A 575 9.83 -25.34 0.58
CA ASN A 575 8.92 -24.57 -0.27
C ASN A 575 7.68 -24.01 0.47
N VAL A 576 7.72 -23.86 1.79
CA VAL A 576 6.63 -23.26 2.58
C VAL A 576 6.80 -21.74 2.64
N ARG A 577 5.72 -20.99 2.42
CA ARG A 577 5.71 -19.52 2.50
C ARG A 577 5.44 -19.03 3.92
N HIS A 578 6.36 -18.23 4.45
CA HIS A 578 6.27 -17.60 5.76
C HIS A 578 5.95 -16.11 5.61
N PHE A 579 4.71 -15.73 5.91
CA PHE A 579 4.21 -14.35 5.79
C PHE A 579 4.59 -13.49 6.99
N ASP A 580 5.01 -12.25 6.73
CA ASP A 580 5.53 -11.33 7.76
C ASP A 580 4.49 -10.91 8.80
N ASN A 581 3.22 -10.74 8.41
CA ASN A 581 2.05 -10.48 9.27
C ASN A 581 2.21 -9.35 10.32
N LEU A 582 2.99 -8.31 10.04
CA LEU A 582 3.20 -7.18 10.95
C LEU A 582 2.01 -6.23 10.99
N ILE A 583 1.77 -5.60 12.14
CA ILE A 583 0.76 -4.55 12.30
C ILE A 583 1.29 -3.26 11.64
N LYS A 584 0.60 -2.82 10.58
CA LYS A 584 0.84 -1.59 9.82
C LYS A 584 -0.51 -1.03 9.30
N PRO A 585 -0.64 0.28 9.00
CA PRO A 585 0.33 1.34 9.22
C PRO A 585 0.60 1.59 10.71
N ASP A 586 1.64 2.37 11.03
CA ASP A 586 1.95 2.71 12.44
C ASP A 586 0.97 3.77 12.97
N LEU A 587 0.62 4.76 12.14
CA LEU A 587 -0.41 5.76 12.39
C LEU A 587 -0.97 6.30 11.05
N VAL A 588 -1.95 7.20 11.12
CA VAL A 588 -2.46 7.93 9.96
C VAL A 588 -2.37 9.44 10.13
N ALA A 589 -2.32 10.16 9.01
CA ALA A 589 -2.35 11.63 8.96
C ALA A 589 -3.30 12.11 7.85
N PRO A 590 -3.76 13.38 7.86
CA PRO A 590 -4.61 13.91 6.80
C PRO A 590 -3.97 13.70 5.42
N GLY A 591 -4.70 13.06 4.50
CA GLY A 591 -4.14 12.66 3.21
C GLY A 591 -5.12 12.72 2.05
N ASN A 592 -6.30 13.32 2.23
CA ASN A 592 -7.32 13.46 1.19
C ASN A 592 -7.57 14.95 0.86
N LEU A 593 -7.52 15.30 -0.43
CA LEU A 593 -7.74 16.65 -0.96
C LEU A 593 -6.88 17.73 -0.28
N ILE A 594 -5.63 17.40 0.04
CA ILE A 594 -4.71 18.29 0.72
C ILE A 594 -4.14 19.30 -0.29
N ILE A 595 -4.21 20.60 0.04
CA ILE A 595 -3.61 21.66 -0.78
C ILE A 595 -2.10 21.77 -0.50
N GLY A 596 -1.31 21.80 -1.57
CA GLY A 596 0.14 22.01 -1.55
C GLY A 596 0.62 22.72 -2.82
N ALA A 597 1.91 23.05 -2.88
CA ALA A 597 2.49 23.78 -4.00
C ALA A 597 2.33 23.03 -5.33
N ARG A 598 2.03 23.77 -6.41
CA ARG A 598 1.92 23.23 -7.77
C ARG A 598 3.20 23.56 -8.55
N ALA A 599 3.81 22.53 -9.14
CA ALA A 599 4.88 22.75 -10.11
C ALA A 599 4.36 23.46 -11.37
N LYS A 600 5.23 24.18 -12.08
CA LYS A 600 4.84 24.87 -13.32
C LYS A 600 4.81 23.83 -14.44
N ASP A 601 3.76 23.87 -15.26
CA ASP A 601 3.59 23.03 -16.46
C ASP A 601 3.79 21.51 -16.25
N SER A 602 3.66 21.03 -15.01
CA SER A 602 3.89 19.64 -14.64
C SER A 602 2.72 18.72 -15.03
N GLU A 603 3.03 17.47 -15.39
CA GLU A 603 2.09 16.45 -15.89
C GLU A 603 0.82 16.31 -15.05
N LEU A 604 0.95 16.18 -13.73
CA LEU A 604 -0.23 16.10 -12.84
C LEU A 604 -1.13 17.34 -12.94
N GLY A 605 -0.53 18.52 -13.11
CA GLY A 605 -1.22 19.80 -13.15
C GLY A 605 -1.70 20.24 -14.54
N THR A 606 -1.18 19.64 -15.62
CA THR A 606 -1.61 19.85 -17.01
C THR A 606 -2.67 18.85 -17.43
N SER A 607 -2.46 17.55 -17.15
CA SER A 607 -3.40 16.48 -17.48
C SER A 607 -4.62 16.44 -16.55
N ASN A 608 -4.54 17.06 -15.36
CA ASN A 608 -5.68 17.19 -14.44
C ASN A 608 -5.89 18.66 -13.99
N PRO A 609 -6.38 19.57 -14.86
CA PRO A 609 -6.56 20.98 -14.52
C PRO A 609 -7.46 21.22 -13.29
N SER A 610 -8.42 20.33 -13.04
CA SER A 610 -9.32 20.32 -11.88
C SER A 610 -8.60 20.18 -10.53
N LEU A 611 -7.37 19.69 -10.51
CA LEU A 611 -6.53 19.67 -9.30
C LEU A 611 -5.96 21.05 -8.96
N THR A 612 -5.99 22.02 -9.87
CA THR A 612 -5.47 23.37 -9.59
C THR A 612 -6.43 24.16 -8.70
N VAL A 613 -5.94 24.80 -7.64
CA VAL A 613 -6.78 25.64 -6.76
C VAL A 613 -7.21 26.90 -7.50
N PRO A 614 -8.53 27.18 -7.68
CA PRO A 614 -9.01 28.29 -8.49
C PRO A 614 -9.04 29.60 -7.68
N ASN A 615 -7.89 30.25 -7.52
CA ASN A 615 -7.74 31.40 -6.60
C ASN A 615 -6.87 32.57 -7.11
N GLY A 616 -6.69 32.70 -8.43
CA GLY A 616 -6.05 33.88 -9.05
C GLY A 616 -4.54 34.04 -8.81
N ALA A 617 -3.87 33.01 -8.28
CA ALA A 617 -2.43 33.03 -8.04
C ALA A 617 -1.58 33.03 -9.32
N ASP A 618 -0.43 33.71 -9.25
CA ASP A 618 0.62 33.58 -10.26
C ASP A 618 1.34 32.22 -10.17
N ASP A 619 2.12 31.90 -11.20
CA ASP A 619 2.83 30.61 -11.32
C ASP A 619 3.78 30.29 -10.17
N LYS A 620 4.25 31.26 -9.37
CA LYS A 620 5.15 31.01 -8.22
C LYS A 620 4.41 30.82 -6.90
N ARG A 621 3.09 31.03 -6.90
CA ARG A 621 2.18 30.80 -5.76
C ARG A 621 1.13 29.72 -6.01
N LYS A 622 0.90 29.29 -7.26
CA LYS A 622 -0.14 28.32 -7.61
C LYS A 622 -0.10 27.07 -6.73
N MET A 623 -1.28 26.67 -6.28
CA MET A 623 -1.49 25.50 -5.43
C MET A 623 -2.30 24.43 -6.16
N MET A 624 -2.21 23.19 -5.71
CA MET A 624 -3.02 22.08 -6.20
C MET A 624 -3.48 21.14 -5.07
N TYR A 625 -4.59 20.45 -5.31
CA TYR A 625 -5.11 19.37 -4.47
C TYR A 625 -4.45 18.05 -4.86
N LEU A 626 -4.06 17.23 -3.88
CA LEU A 626 -3.78 15.80 -4.08
C LEU A 626 -4.37 14.95 -2.94
N SER A 627 -4.64 13.68 -3.27
CA SER A 627 -5.08 12.65 -2.33
C SER A 627 -4.13 11.45 -2.41
N GLY A 628 -3.61 11.00 -1.28
CA GLY A 628 -2.76 9.82 -1.18
C GLY A 628 -2.13 9.65 0.20
N THR A 629 -1.66 8.44 0.50
CA THR A 629 -0.73 8.21 1.62
C THR A 629 0.57 9.01 1.43
N SER A 630 0.93 9.27 0.18
CA SER A 630 1.96 10.22 -0.26
C SER A 630 1.79 11.65 0.27
N MET A 631 0.57 12.11 0.57
CA MET A 631 0.28 13.43 1.16
C MET A 631 0.26 13.37 2.70
N ALA A 632 -0.13 12.24 3.28
CA ALA A 632 -0.11 12.03 4.73
C ALA A 632 1.33 11.89 5.28
N THR A 633 2.21 11.22 4.53
CA THR A 633 3.63 10.99 4.84
C THR A 633 4.41 12.27 5.17
N PRO A 634 4.40 13.34 4.32
CA PRO A 634 5.14 14.57 4.59
C PRO A 634 4.65 15.36 5.80
N ILE A 635 3.36 15.24 6.16
CA ILE A 635 2.83 15.84 7.40
C ILE A 635 3.50 15.21 8.63
N VAL A 636 3.69 13.88 8.63
CA VAL A 636 4.41 13.16 9.69
C VAL A 636 5.91 13.45 9.64
N SER A 637 6.51 13.57 8.45
CA SER A 637 7.91 13.98 8.28
C SER A 637 8.18 15.37 8.87
N GLY A 638 7.29 16.34 8.64
CA GLY A 638 7.37 17.66 9.27
C GLY A 638 7.15 17.59 10.78
N ALA A 639 6.25 16.75 11.29
CA ALA A 639 6.06 16.55 12.73
C ALA A 639 7.34 15.99 13.39
N ALA A 640 8.00 15.02 12.76
CA ALA A 640 9.29 14.50 13.21
C ALA A 640 10.38 15.59 13.22
N ALA A 641 10.40 16.49 12.22
CA ALA A 641 11.32 17.63 12.22
C ALA A 641 11.05 18.63 13.36
N LEU A 642 9.79 18.92 13.68
CA LEU A 642 9.43 19.71 14.86
C LEU A 642 9.86 19.04 16.18
N MET A 643 9.73 17.71 16.29
CA MET A 643 10.19 16.94 17.45
C MET A 643 11.71 16.98 17.61
N LEU A 644 12.45 16.91 16.50
CA LEU A 644 13.90 17.05 16.47
C LEU A 644 14.39 18.48 16.75
N GLN A 645 13.58 19.49 16.43
CA GLN A 645 13.86 20.89 16.81
C GLN A 645 13.76 21.09 18.33
N VAL A 646 12.76 20.51 19.01
CA VAL A 646 12.66 20.62 20.49
C VAL A 646 13.67 19.74 21.21
N ASN A 647 14.00 18.58 20.63
CA ASN A 647 14.88 17.61 21.26
C ASN A 647 15.71 16.87 20.19
N PRO A 648 16.92 17.37 19.86
CA PRO A 648 17.75 16.80 18.81
C PRO A 648 18.36 15.43 19.18
N LYS A 649 18.23 15.01 20.45
CA LYS A 649 18.72 13.73 21.00
C LYS A 649 17.73 12.57 20.85
N LEU A 650 16.49 12.82 20.44
CA LEU A 650 15.52 11.75 20.18
C LEU A 650 16.03 10.78 19.11
N THR A 651 15.88 9.48 19.37
CA THR A 651 16.11 8.43 18.37
C THR A 651 14.88 8.28 17.47
N PRO A 652 15.03 7.70 16.26
CA PRO A 652 13.89 7.41 15.39
C PRO A 652 12.82 6.53 16.08
N ASN A 653 13.26 5.58 16.91
CA ASN A 653 12.38 4.72 17.69
C ASN A 653 11.60 5.49 18.77
N MET A 654 12.24 6.44 19.48
CA MET A 654 11.52 7.33 20.40
C MET A 654 10.48 8.17 19.65
N ILE A 655 10.83 8.74 18.49
CA ILE A 655 9.91 9.57 17.69
C ILE A 655 8.71 8.74 17.23
N LYS A 656 8.95 7.56 16.64
CA LYS A 656 7.93 6.59 16.22
C LYS A 656 6.97 6.21 17.35
N VAL A 657 7.48 6.02 18.56
CA VAL A 657 6.68 5.64 19.73
C VAL A 657 5.89 6.81 20.30
N ILE A 658 6.49 8.00 20.41
CA ILE A 658 5.79 9.21 20.85
C ILE A 658 4.62 9.55 19.91
N LEU A 659 4.84 9.45 18.59
CA LEU A 659 3.80 9.70 17.58
C LEU A 659 2.63 8.71 17.71
N GLN A 660 2.90 7.42 17.85
CA GLN A 660 1.87 6.40 18.08
C GLN A 660 1.13 6.63 19.41
N TYR A 661 1.88 6.80 20.51
CA TYR A 661 1.33 6.88 21.85
C TYR A 661 0.35 8.04 22.03
N THR A 662 0.63 9.16 21.36
CA THR A 662 -0.14 10.41 21.48
C THR A 662 -1.28 10.53 20.45
N ALA A 663 -1.33 9.66 19.44
CA ALA A 663 -2.35 9.67 18.38
C ALA A 663 -3.79 9.57 18.91
N GLN A 664 -4.74 10.08 18.15
CA GLN A 664 -6.18 9.96 18.42
C GLN A 664 -6.73 8.70 17.76
N ARG A 665 -7.32 7.77 18.52
CA ARG A 665 -8.11 6.68 17.92
C ARG A 665 -9.36 7.23 17.24
N LEU A 666 -9.55 6.85 15.98
CA LEU A 666 -10.78 7.08 15.21
C LEU A 666 -11.79 5.95 15.48
N GLY A 667 -13.06 6.30 15.64
CA GLY A 667 -14.14 5.33 15.83
C GLY A 667 -14.44 4.54 14.55
N GLY A 668 -14.86 3.27 14.67
CA GLY A 668 -15.28 2.46 13.52
C GLY A 668 -14.16 1.85 12.64
N PHE A 669 -12.88 2.09 12.97
CA PHE A 669 -11.73 1.54 12.24
C PHE A 669 -10.88 0.65 13.12
N ASN A 670 -10.35 -0.46 12.59
CA ASN A 670 -9.46 -1.34 13.35
C ASN A 670 -7.97 -0.95 13.20
N THR A 671 -7.11 -1.54 14.03
CA THR A 671 -5.66 -1.25 14.08
C THR A 671 -4.96 -1.42 12.74
N LEU A 672 -5.39 -2.34 11.87
CA LEU A 672 -4.79 -2.56 10.54
C LEU A 672 -5.19 -1.46 9.54
N GLU A 673 -6.19 -0.65 9.85
CA GLU A 673 -6.60 0.51 9.05
C GLU A 673 -5.97 1.81 9.56
N GLN A 674 -5.92 2.00 10.88
CA GLN A 674 -5.54 3.28 11.50
C GLN A 674 -4.20 3.28 12.24
N GLY A 675 -3.58 2.12 12.47
CA GLY A 675 -2.46 1.97 13.39
C GLY A 675 -2.84 2.41 14.81
N ALA A 676 -2.06 3.33 15.38
CA ALA A 676 -2.39 3.99 16.65
C ALA A 676 -3.49 5.07 16.54
N GLY A 677 -3.85 5.45 15.32
CA GLY A 677 -4.86 6.46 15.01
C GLY A 677 -4.29 7.69 14.32
N LEU A 678 -5.06 8.78 14.34
CA LEU A 678 -4.75 10.03 13.67
C LEU A 678 -3.69 10.84 14.41
N LEU A 679 -2.74 11.38 13.66
CA LEU A 679 -1.64 12.23 14.11
C LEU A 679 -2.10 13.34 15.09
N ASN A 680 -1.31 13.49 16.16
CA ASN A 680 -1.46 14.52 17.18
C ASN A 680 -0.10 15.21 17.42
N ILE A 681 0.13 16.34 16.76
CA ILE A 681 1.41 17.06 16.87
C ILE A 681 1.52 17.75 18.23
N GLU A 682 0.41 18.18 18.84
CA GLU A 682 0.42 18.80 20.17
C GLU A 682 0.94 17.84 21.25
N GLY A 683 0.37 16.64 21.32
CA GLY A 683 0.80 15.62 22.26
C GLY A 683 2.23 15.15 22.00
N ALA A 684 2.58 14.91 20.73
CA ALA A 684 3.92 14.45 20.35
C ALA A 684 5.01 15.46 20.73
N ILE A 685 4.81 16.75 20.48
CA ILE A 685 5.75 17.82 20.83
C ILE A 685 5.81 18.06 22.34
N ARG A 686 4.66 18.02 23.03
CA ARG A 686 4.60 18.14 24.48
C ARG A 686 5.38 17.03 25.17
N LEU A 687 5.30 15.80 24.66
CA LEU A 687 6.06 14.67 25.17
C LEU A 687 7.56 14.76 24.79
N ALA A 688 7.89 15.09 23.54
CA ALA A 688 9.27 15.26 23.06
C ALA A 688 10.07 16.29 23.88
N LYS A 689 9.45 17.39 24.32
CA LYS A 689 10.04 18.39 25.22
C LYS A 689 10.36 17.87 26.61
N LEU A 690 9.62 16.87 27.10
CA LEU A 690 9.80 16.29 28.43
C LEU A 690 10.80 15.13 28.43
N VAL A 691 11.13 14.55 27.28
CA VAL A 691 12.17 13.50 27.19
C VAL A 691 13.53 14.08 27.55
N ARG A 692 14.22 13.42 28.48
CA ARG A 692 15.56 13.76 28.94
C ARG A 692 16.59 13.73 27.80
N GLN A 693 17.47 14.73 27.81
CA GLN A 693 18.58 14.84 26.85
C GLN A 693 19.93 14.38 27.45
N ASP A 694 19.92 14.08 28.75
CA ASP A 694 21.05 13.64 29.60
C ASP A 694 21.02 12.12 29.86
N LEU A 695 20.32 11.35 29.04
CA LEU A 695 20.28 9.89 29.16
C LEU A 695 21.70 9.30 28.94
N PRO A 696 22.19 8.40 29.81
CA PRO A 696 23.48 7.75 29.63
C PRO A 696 23.48 6.87 28.37
N ASN A 697 24.62 6.70 27.72
CA ASN A 697 24.77 5.77 26.59
C ASN A 697 25.76 4.65 27.00
N PRO A 698 25.34 3.37 27.01
CA PRO A 698 23.98 2.88 26.80
C PRO A 698 23.01 3.29 27.94
N THR A 699 21.72 3.44 27.64
CA THR A 699 20.71 3.76 28.67
C THR A 699 20.10 2.47 29.25
N PRO A 700 20.19 2.22 30.57
CA PRO A 700 19.55 1.05 31.18
C PRO A 700 18.02 1.09 31.05
N PRO A 701 17.34 -0.03 30.69
CA PRO A 701 15.90 -0.13 30.75
C PRO A 701 15.35 0.22 32.14
N GLY A 702 14.21 0.91 32.19
CA GLY A 702 13.63 1.41 33.44
C GLY A 702 14.15 2.77 33.91
N THR A 703 15.24 3.29 33.34
CA THR A 703 15.73 4.66 33.61
C THR A 703 14.60 5.68 33.37
N PRO A 704 14.36 6.67 34.25
CA PRO A 704 13.35 7.70 34.02
C PRO A 704 13.60 8.42 32.68
N LEU A 705 12.62 8.34 31.77
CA LEU A 705 12.71 8.93 30.43
C LEU A 705 12.40 10.42 30.43
N LEU A 706 11.53 10.86 31.35
CA LEU A 706 11.05 12.24 31.42
C LEU A 706 11.82 13.06 32.45
N THR A 707 11.91 14.38 32.22
CA THR A 707 12.46 15.36 33.17
C THR A 707 11.55 15.60 34.37
N THR A 708 10.29 15.17 34.31
CA THR A 708 9.28 15.29 35.35
C THR A 708 8.98 13.95 36.00
N ASN A 709 8.82 13.92 37.33
CA ASN A 709 8.47 12.71 38.11
C ASN A 709 7.03 12.19 37.86
N GLY A 710 6.31 12.77 36.91
CA GLY A 710 4.93 12.45 36.56
C GLY A 710 4.69 12.59 35.06
N MET A 711 3.67 11.91 34.58
CA MET A 711 3.25 11.89 33.18
C MET A 711 2.46 13.16 32.84
N PRO A 712 2.62 13.76 31.65
CA PRO A 712 1.79 14.89 31.20
C PRO A 712 0.33 14.45 31.00
N GLU A 713 -0.64 15.37 30.89
CA GLU A 713 -2.04 15.00 30.63
C GLU A 713 -2.19 14.14 29.34
N HIS A 714 -2.84 12.97 29.43
CA HIS A 714 -3.05 12.07 28.27
C HIS A 714 -4.18 12.51 27.34
N THR A 715 -4.47 13.81 27.31
CA THR A 715 -5.46 14.41 26.43
C THR A 715 -4.85 15.53 25.64
N SER A 716 -5.34 15.71 24.43
CA SER A 716 -5.09 16.90 23.62
C SER A 716 -6.44 17.50 23.23
N THR A 717 -6.48 18.83 23.08
CA THR A 717 -7.62 19.55 22.51
C THR A 717 -7.14 20.20 21.23
N ILE A 718 -7.59 19.70 20.07
CA ILE A 718 -7.26 20.22 18.75
C ILE A 718 -8.56 20.70 18.11
N ALA A 719 -8.54 21.91 17.53
CA ALA A 719 -9.72 22.53 16.90
C ALA A 719 -10.99 22.57 17.77
N GLY A 720 -10.83 22.64 19.10
CA GLY A 720 -11.94 22.61 20.06
C GLY A 720 -12.31 21.20 20.55
N THR A 721 -12.00 20.15 19.78
CA THR A 721 -12.29 18.75 20.13
C THR A 721 -11.23 18.20 21.09
N LYS A 722 -11.65 17.81 22.30
CA LYS A 722 -10.80 17.15 23.31
C LYS A 722 -10.89 15.63 23.16
N PHE A 723 -9.75 14.97 23.04
CA PHE A 723 -9.66 13.51 22.91
C PHE A 723 -8.59 12.90 23.84
N GLN A 724 -8.74 11.61 24.12
CA GLN A 724 -7.73 10.79 24.84
C GLN A 724 -6.68 10.27 23.85
N TRP A 725 -5.43 10.26 24.27
CA TRP A 725 -4.32 9.64 23.54
C TRP A 725 -4.51 8.12 23.42
N SER A 726 -3.93 7.51 22.38
CA SER A 726 -4.00 6.05 22.13
C SER A 726 -3.44 5.22 23.29
N GLY A 727 -2.45 5.74 24.01
CA GLY A 727 -1.85 5.10 25.19
C GLY A 727 -1.07 3.82 24.89
N GLY A 728 -0.70 3.57 23.63
CA GLY A 728 -0.01 2.36 23.21
C GLY A 728 0.72 2.45 21.87
N ILE A 729 1.44 1.38 21.55
CA ILE A 729 2.30 1.24 20.37
C ILE A 729 2.23 -0.17 19.78
N PHE A 730 2.62 -0.31 18.52
CA PHE A 730 2.68 -1.57 17.78
C PHE A 730 4.13 -1.84 17.35
N PRO A 731 4.93 -2.55 18.16
CA PRO A 731 6.34 -2.78 17.83
C PRO A 731 6.55 -3.79 16.70
N ASN A 732 5.63 -4.73 16.47
CA ASN A 732 5.63 -5.71 15.37
C ASN A 732 4.29 -6.48 15.28
N TYR A 733 4.17 -7.55 16.08
CA TYR A 733 3.08 -8.56 16.02
C TYR A 733 1.97 -8.33 17.06
N GLY A 734 2.13 -7.37 17.96
CA GLY A 734 1.23 -7.15 19.08
C GLY A 734 1.14 -5.68 19.47
N ALA A 735 0.33 -5.40 20.48
CA ALA A 735 0.14 -4.07 21.04
C ALA A 735 0.74 -3.99 22.44
N LEU A 736 1.52 -2.95 22.72
CA LEU A 736 1.94 -2.60 24.07
C LEU A 736 1.15 -1.37 24.51
N THR A 737 0.65 -1.37 25.74
CA THR A 737 -0.05 -0.23 26.35
C THR A 737 0.47 0.03 27.76
N GLY A 738 0.25 1.24 28.26
CA GLY A 738 0.61 1.63 29.63
C GLY A 738 1.52 2.86 29.69
N THR A 739 1.65 3.41 30.89
CA THR A 739 2.36 4.67 31.14
C THR A 739 3.88 4.52 31.07
N GLU A 740 4.40 3.37 31.48
CA GLU A 740 5.84 3.07 31.51
C GLU A 740 6.52 3.10 30.15
N LEU A 741 5.76 2.96 29.06
CA LEU A 741 6.26 3.15 27.71
C LEU A 741 6.88 4.54 27.55
N ILE A 742 6.23 5.60 28.07
CA ILE A 742 6.70 6.98 27.90
C ILE A 742 7.30 7.61 29.17
N THR A 743 7.15 6.99 30.34
CA THR A 743 7.80 7.49 31.58
C THR A 743 9.15 6.83 31.87
N LYS A 744 9.42 5.64 31.31
CA LYS A 744 10.67 4.89 31.49
C LYS A 744 11.31 4.55 30.14
N TYR A 745 12.64 4.54 30.12
CA TYR A 745 13.41 4.11 28.96
C TYR A 745 13.21 2.61 28.71
N GLN A 746 12.97 2.25 27.46
CA GLN A 746 12.77 0.89 26.98
C GLN A 746 13.90 0.51 26.03
N ALA A 747 14.34 -0.76 26.05
CA ALA A 747 15.50 -1.20 25.26
C ALA A 747 15.35 -0.91 23.75
N PHE A 748 14.13 -0.99 23.21
CA PHE A 748 13.83 -0.70 21.80
C PHE A 748 13.97 0.78 21.40
N TYR A 749 14.31 1.69 22.32
CA TYR A 749 14.64 3.08 21.98
C TYR A 749 16.05 3.30 21.46
N ALA A 750 16.97 2.34 21.60
CA ALA A 750 18.34 2.48 21.14
C ALA A 750 18.44 2.68 19.61
N ASN A 751 19.49 3.39 19.18
CA ASN A 751 19.98 3.34 17.80
C ASN A 751 20.87 2.09 17.61
N GLY A 752 21.27 1.78 16.37
CA GLY A 752 22.37 0.83 16.13
C GLY A 752 22.02 -0.67 16.27
N LEU A 753 21.21 -1.19 15.35
CA LEU A 753 21.21 -2.63 15.06
C LEU A 753 22.27 -2.91 14.00
N LEU A 754 23.34 -3.63 14.36
CA LEU A 754 24.31 -4.15 13.38
C LEU A 754 23.81 -5.53 12.90
N VAL A 755 23.45 -5.62 11.62
CA VAL A 755 23.06 -6.88 10.96
C VAL A 755 24.11 -7.24 9.92
N SER A 756 24.70 -8.42 10.02
CA SER A 756 25.66 -8.96 9.06
C SER A 756 25.26 -10.35 8.58
N ASP A 757 24.72 -10.40 7.36
CA ASP A 757 24.49 -11.60 6.56
C ASP A 757 25.77 -11.99 5.81
N GLY A 758 26.64 -12.75 6.48
CA GLY A 758 27.91 -13.24 5.94
C GLY A 758 29.06 -13.25 6.95
N LEU A 759 30.28 -13.44 6.45
CA LEU A 759 31.54 -13.36 7.22
C LEU A 759 31.90 -11.90 7.49
N LEU A 760 32.02 -11.52 8.76
CA LEU A 760 32.50 -10.20 9.16
C LEU A 760 33.94 -10.31 9.70
N VAL A 761 34.90 -9.86 8.88
CA VAL A 761 36.34 -9.82 9.22
C VAL A 761 36.74 -8.40 9.61
N SER A 762 37.49 -8.27 10.69
CA SER A 762 38.04 -7.00 11.16
C SER A 762 39.50 -7.16 11.62
N ASP A 763 40.43 -6.55 10.88
CA ASP A 763 41.84 -6.42 11.27
C ASP A 763 41.97 -5.32 12.36
N GLY A 764 41.48 -5.60 13.57
CA GLY A 764 41.58 -4.68 14.70
C GLY A 764 40.43 -4.75 15.71
N LEU A 765 39.85 -3.59 16.04
CA LEU A 765 38.87 -3.41 17.11
C LEU A 765 37.45 -3.30 16.53
N LEU A 766 36.56 -4.22 16.92
CA LEU A 766 35.12 -4.13 16.63
C LEU A 766 34.37 -3.57 17.87
N VAL A 767 33.74 -2.41 17.71
CA VAL A 767 32.92 -1.76 18.75
C VAL A 767 31.49 -1.59 18.23
N SER A 768 30.50 -2.00 19.02
CA SER A 768 29.08 -1.86 18.68
C SER A 768 28.25 -1.39 19.88
N ASP A 769 27.70 -0.18 19.78
CA ASP A 769 26.74 0.40 20.73
C ASP A 769 25.34 -0.19 20.47
N GLY A 770 25.04 -1.41 20.95
CA GLY A 770 23.69 -1.97 20.86
C GLY A 770 23.61 -3.49 20.75
N LEU A 771 22.74 -3.96 19.84
CA LEU A 771 22.51 -5.38 19.56
C LEU A 771 23.27 -5.78 18.30
N LEU A 772 24.12 -6.80 18.42
CA LEU A 772 24.88 -7.36 17.30
C LEU A 772 24.26 -8.69 16.88
N VAL A 773 23.80 -8.75 15.62
CA VAL A 773 23.13 -9.92 15.02
C VAL A 773 23.89 -10.33 13.78
N SER A 774 24.34 -11.58 13.73
CA SER A 774 24.96 -12.15 12.53
C SER A 774 24.36 -13.50 12.20
N ASP A 775 24.16 -13.70 10.90
CA ASP A 775 23.67 -14.94 10.27
C ASP A 775 24.86 -15.84 9.85
N GLY A 776 26.04 -15.62 10.45
CA GLY A 776 27.31 -16.21 10.02
C GLY A 776 28.45 -16.03 11.03
N LEU A 777 29.69 -16.13 10.56
CA LEU A 777 30.89 -16.13 11.39
C LEU A 777 31.41 -14.70 11.65
N LEU A 778 31.63 -14.34 12.91
CA LEU A 778 32.46 -13.19 13.29
C LEU A 778 33.92 -13.63 13.48
N VAL A 779 34.85 -12.94 12.81
CA VAL A 779 36.30 -13.12 13.01
C VAL A 779 36.93 -11.76 13.26
N SER A 780 37.65 -11.66 14.38
CA SER A 780 38.42 -10.48 14.76
C SER A 780 39.77 -10.93 15.28
N ASP A 781 40.85 -10.34 14.75
CA ASP A 781 42.22 -10.60 15.21
C ASP A 781 42.57 -9.85 16.52
N GLY A 782 41.56 -9.23 17.16
CA GLY A 782 41.72 -8.41 18.36
C GLY A 782 40.55 -8.50 19.35
N LEU A 783 40.31 -7.39 20.06
CA LEU A 783 39.31 -7.30 21.11
C LEU A 783 37.89 -7.11 20.53
N LEU A 784 36.92 -7.87 21.01
CA LEU A 784 35.50 -7.68 20.70
C LEU A 784 34.78 -7.07 21.90
N VAL A 785 34.29 -5.83 21.76
CA VAL A 785 33.61 -5.09 22.84
C VAL A 785 32.15 -4.85 22.45
N SER A 786 31.25 -5.44 23.22
CA SER A 786 29.79 -5.24 23.12
C SER A 786 29.25 -4.96 24.51
N ASP A 787 28.59 -3.80 24.66
CA ASP A 787 27.84 -3.44 25.88
C ASP A 787 26.38 -3.97 25.84
N GLY A 788 26.05 -4.80 24.85
CA GLY A 788 24.76 -5.45 24.68
C GLY A 788 24.84 -6.96 24.39
N ALA A 789 23.70 -7.57 24.09
CA ALA A 789 23.60 -9.00 23.82
C ALA A 789 24.20 -9.37 22.45
N VAL A 790 24.80 -10.56 22.38
CA VAL A 790 25.28 -11.17 21.13
C VAL A 790 24.35 -12.34 20.78
N LEU A 791 23.80 -12.33 19.57
CA LEU A 791 23.03 -13.44 19.02
C LEU A 791 23.70 -13.90 17.72
N ALA A 792 24.18 -15.14 17.73
CA ALA A 792 24.67 -15.85 16.56
C ALA A 792 23.91 -17.18 16.47
N ASP A 793 23.38 -17.50 15.30
CA ASP A 793 22.77 -18.81 15.06
C ASP A 793 23.88 -19.80 14.70
N ASN A 794 23.96 -20.90 15.45
CA ASN A 794 25.19 -21.68 15.54
C ASN A 794 25.14 -22.95 14.69
N ALA A 795 25.85 -22.94 13.56
CA ALA A 795 26.00 -24.11 12.71
C ALA A 795 26.98 -25.15 13.30
N ASN A 796 26.52 -25.89 14.31
CA ASN A 796 27.00 -27.22 14.72
C ASN A 796 28.36 -27.27 15.50
N PRO A 797 28.87 -28.43 15.95
CA PRO A 797 28.81 -28.83 17.37
C PRO A 797 30.17 -28.83 18.08
N ALA A 798 31.22 -28.28 17.47
CA ALA A 798 32.59 -28.30 17.99
C ALA A 798 32.81 -27.04 18.84
N GLY A 799 32.59 -27.16 20.15
CA GLY A 799 32.44 -26.03 21.06
C GLY A 799 33.62 -25.06 21.11
N TYR A 800 33.33 -23.78 20.92
CA TYR A 800 34.12 -22.64 21.41
C TYR A 800 33.28 -21.85 22.40
N GLN A 801 33.92 -21.32 23.45
CA GLN A 801 33.24 -20.64 24.56
C GLN A 801 33.14 -19.13 24.33
N THR A 802 31.93 -18.58 24.39
CA THR A 802 31.72 -17.13 24.28
C THR A 802 31.90 -16.44 25.63
N LEU A 803 32.98 -15.68 25.80
CA LEU A 803 33.14 -14.75 26.91
C LEU A 803 32.26 -13.51 26.67
N THR A 804 31.17 -13.36 27.44
CA THR A 804 30.35 -12.13 27.47
C THR A 804 30.15 -11.63 28.89
N ARG A 805 29.95 -10.31 29.04
CA ARG A 805 29.57 -9.68 30.31
C ARG A 805 28.09 -9.27 30.28
N GLY A 806 27.20 -10.24 30.03
CA GLY A 806 25.76 -10.02 29.91
C GLY A 806 24.93 -11.27 30.22
N THR A 807 23.61 -11.09 30.35
CA THR A 807 22.67 -12.16 30.72
C THR A 807 22.22 -12.96 29.48
N LEU A 808 22.44 -14.28 29.48
CA LEU A 808 21.85 -15.19 28.48
C LEU A 808 20.34 -15.34 28.67
N LEU A 809 19.57 -15.43 27.58
CA LEU A 809 18.10 -15.55 27.61
C LEU A 809 17.53 -16.84 26.96
N ALA A 810 18.35 -17.89 26.80
CA ALA A 810 17.89 -19.24 26.51
C ALA A 810 18.87 -20.29 27.10
N PRO A 811 18.41 -21.47 27.55
CA PRO A 811 19.28 -22.48 28.17
C PRO A 811 20.13 -23.20 27.11
N SER A 812 21.40 -23.53 27.39
CA SER A 812 21.73 -24.62 28.31
C SER A 812 23.17 -24.54 28.87
N SER A 813 23.34 -25.06 30.09
CA SER A 813 24.62 -25.31 30.81
C SER A 813 25.31 -24.11 31.49
N LEU A 814 25.06 -24.01 32.81
CA LEU A 814 25.88 -23.44 33.90
C LEU A 814 26.91 -22.32 33.63
N LEU A 815 26.74 -21.22 34.36
CA LEU A 815 27.82 -20.30 34.75
C LEU A 815 28.13 -20.47 36.24
N TYR A 816 29.39 -20.78 36.57
CA TYR A 816 29.94 -20.53 37.91
C TYR A 816 30.42 -19.08 37.97
N SER A 817 29.90 -18.30 38.91
CA SER A 817 30.48 -17.00 39.26
C SER A 817 31.32 -17.15 40.53
N ASN A 818 32.38 -16.36 40.65
CA ASN A 818 32.59 -15.43 41.78
C ASN A 818 34.00 -14.82 41.75
N ALA A 819 34.17 -13.70 42.44
CA ALA A 819 35.48 -13.13 42.71
C ALA A 819 36.29 -14.05 43.65
N ALA A 820 37.39 -14.62 43.14
CA ALA A 820 38.49 -15.14 43.93
C ALA A 820 39.78 -15.09 43.10
N THR A 821 40.90 -14.76 43.75
CA THR A 821 42.25 -14.75 43.16
C THR A 821 42.74 -16.17 42.88
N LEU A 822 43.40 -16.38 41.74
CA LEU A 822 44.07 -17.63 41.39
C LEU A 822 45.23 -17.93 42.36
N PRO A 823 45.34 -19.15 42.93
CA PRO A 823 46.59 -19.70 43.43
C PRO A 823 47.47 -20.18 42.26
N ASP A 824 48.78 -20.33 42.52
CA ASP A 824 49.77 -20.76 41.52
C ASP A 824 49.52 -22.17 40.95
N ASN A 825 50.06 -22.41 39.75
CA ASN A 825 50.03 -23.66 38.97
C ASN A 825 48.69 -24.08 38.33
N THR A 826 47.94 -23.14 37.73
CA THR A 826 47.00 -23.49 36.66
C THR A 826 47.70 -23.36 35.29
N PRO A 827 48.07 -24.44 34.60
CA PRO A 827 48.72 -24.36 33.29
C PRO A 827 47.72 -23.91 32.22
N ILE A 828 48.09 -22.87 31.47
CA ILE A 828 47.43 -22.47 30.22
C ILE A 828 48.03 -23.34 29.10
N ALA A 829 47.19 -23.94 28.25
CA ALA A 829 47.63 -24.76 27.13
C ALA A 829 47.10 -24.22 25.80
N ASP A 830 48.01 -23.85 24.91
CA ASP A 830 47.74 -23.58 23.50
C ASP A 830 47.50 -24.89 22.73
N GLY A 831 46.54 -24.87 21.80
CA GLY A 831 46.54 -25.80 20.66
C GLY A 831 45.75 -27.11 20.80
N LEU A 832 44.84 -27.29 19.84
CA LEU A 832 44.05 -28.47 19.46
C LEU A 832 44.66 -29.86 19.79
N LEU A 833 43.83 -30.76 20.37
CA LEU A 833 43.82 -32.17 19.98
C LEU A 833 42.43 -32.83 20.14
N VAL A 834 42.15 -33.81 19.28
CA VAL A 834 40.87 -34.56 19.18
C VAL A 834 41.08 -35.99 19.70
N SER A 835 40.07 -36.59 20.34
CA SER A 835 39.96 -38.06 20.45
C SER A 835 38.53 -38.54 20.62
N ASP A 836 38.17 -39.61 19.89
CA ASP A 836 36.99 -40.43 20.17
C ASP A 836 37.22 -41.29 21.42
N GLY A 837 36.29 -41.23 22.39
CA GLY A 837 36.15 -42.22 23.46
C GLY A 837 37.07 -42.07 24.69
N LEU A 838 36.45 -42.32 25.85
CA LEU A 838 37.01 -42.53 27.20
C LEU A 838 38.11 -41.56 27.70
N LEU A 839 37.79 -40.77 28.73
CA LEU A 839 38.77 -40.10 29.58
C LEU A 839 38.66 -40.63 31.01
N VAL A 840 39.80 -41.02 31.58
CA VAL A 840 39.91 -41.67 32.89
C VAL A 840 39.91 -40.63 34.00
N SER A 841 39.21 -40.91 35.11
CA SER A 841 39.23 -40.11 36.34
C SER A 841 39.62 -40.99 37.52
N ASP A 842 40.44 -40.46 38.44
CA ASP A 842 40.81 -41.12 39.68
C ASP A 842 39.64 -41.11 40.67
N GLY A 843 38.73 -42.09 40.54
CA GLY A 843 37.58 -42.26 41.43
C GLY A 843 36.66 -43.37 40.96
N LEU A 844 36.25 -44.25 41.87
CA LEU A 844 35.50 -45.48 41.60
C LEU A 844 34.29 -45.29 40.66
N LEU A 845 34.35 -45.90 39.49
CA LEU A 845 33.24 -45.98 38.54
C LEU A 845 32.41 -47.23 38.86
N VAL A 846 31.28 -47.06 39.53
CA VAL A 846 30.21 -48.08 39.58
C VAL A 846 29.17 -47.71 38.54
N SER A 847 29.22 -48.39 37.40
CA SER A 847 28.13 -48.43 36.45
C SER A 847 27.46 -49.79 36.55
N ASP A 848 26.15 -49.82 36.74
CA ASP A 848 25.33 -50.85 36.10
C ASP A 848 23.89 -50.40 35.86
N ASN A 849 23.56 -50.33 34.58
CA ASN A 849 22.32 -50.71 33.91
C ASN A 849 21.01 -51.00 34.69
N ILE A 850 19.91 -50.61 34.01
CA ILE A 850 18.60 -51.32 33.91
C ILE A 850 17.46 -51.02 34.93
N ARG A 851 16.42 -50.36 34.37
CA ARG A 851 14.95 -50.54 34.54
C ARG A 851 14.21 -50.28 35.89
N SER A 852 13.11 -49.53 35.71
CA SER A 852 11.70 -49.89 36.05
C SER A 852 11.13 -49.55 37.44
N GLN A 853 9.98 -48.85 37.41
CA GLN A 853 8.91 -48.77 38.43
C GLN A 853 9.31 -48.15 39.80
N SER A 854 8.53 -47.30 40.48
CA SER A 854 7.08 -47.09 40.52
C SER A 854 6.70 -45.89 41.41
N ASN A 855 5.49 -45.34 41.20
CA ASN A 855 4.56 -44.71 42.16
C ASN A 855 5.04 -43.89 43.38
N ASN A 856 4.68 -42.60 43.42
CA ASN A 856 3.69 -41.98 44.33
C ASN A 856 3.71 -40.45 44.10
N VAL A 857 2.65 -39.76 43.62
CA VAL A 857 1.27 -39.51 44.15
C VAL A 857 1.23 -38.43 45.25
N LEU A 858 0.20 -37.55 45.13
CA LEU A 858 -0.22 -36.36 45.93
C LEU A 858 0.24 -35.03 45.30
N ALA A 859 -0.60 -34.23 44.61
CA ALA A 859 -1.84 -33.53 45.04
C ALA A 859 -1.57 -32.56 46.21
N VAL A 860 -2.03 -31.29 46.25
CA VAL A 860 -3.38 -30.76 45.95
C VAL A 860 -3.34 -29.25 45.60
N GLY A 861 -4.27 -28.81 44.73
CA GLY A 861 -4.94 -27.49 44.76
C GLY A 861 -4.23 -26.28 44.13
N ASP A 862 -4.92 -25.32 43.54
CA ASP A 862 -6.30 -25.17 43.03
C ASP A 862 -6.31 -23.87 42.20
N ASN A 863 -7.34 -23.68 41.39
CA ASN A 863 -7.55 -22.58 40.47
C ASN A 863 -7.63 -21.21 41.16
N THR A 864 -7.10 -20.18 40.50
CA THR A 864 -7.89 -18.96 40.28
C THR A 864 -7.52 -18.34 38.94
N ALA A 865 -8.44 -18.44 37.99
CA ALA A 865 -8.34 -17.70 36.74
C ALA A 865 -8.65 -16.21 36.97
N ARG A 866 -7.76 -15.33 36.53
CA ARG A 866 -8.13 -13.99 36.06
C ARG A 866 -7.32 -13.60 34.83
N MET A 867 -7.99 -13.72 33.69
CA MET A 867 -7.80 -13.01 32.41
C MET A 867 -6.50 -12.22 32.22
N ARG A 868 -5.69 -12.66 31.25
CA ARG A 868 -5.35 -11.84 30.07
C ARG A 868 -5.45 -12.70 28.82
#